data_AF-A0A318ZRE9-F1
#
_entry.id   AF-A0A318ZRE9-F1
#
_cell.length_a   1.000
_cell.length_b   1.000
_cell.length_c   1.000
_cell.angle_alpha   90.00
_cell.angle_beta   90.00
_cell.angle_gamma   90.00
#
_symmetry.space_group_name_H-M   'P 1'
#
loop_
_entity.id
_entity.type
_entity.pdbx_description
1 polymer ?
#
loop_
_entity_poly.entity_id
_entity_poly.type
_entity_poly.pdbx_seq_one_letter_code
_entity_poly.pdbx_strand_id
1 'polypeptide(L)'
;MVITDVGLLGLRHLGGRSTDNPQDTSNSASGLVTTLVPSLVVAVVMVSVFIFLRRSERRMYMPRTYVGVLRPSERTPASPTGLWNWILHMYHIPDEYVLQHHSMDAYLLLRFLKTVSMICFVGACITFPILLPINGTGGAGNQQLDLLSMSNVADNNYARYFAHCFVAWIFIGFVFFTITRESLFYINLRQAYALSPAHASRLSSRTVLFSAVTEDYLDRDKIRRMFGVEKVKNVWLATDTSELEEKVSARDDAAMKLEGAETKLIKLANAARLKALKKQGHVEDGPISGDAAGDESDGESGSVAARWVKPSDRPTHRLKLLIGKKVDTINWARAEIERLTPEIEELQAKHRAGDAKLVSSVFVEFHAQADAQAAFQSVAHNLPLHMTPRYIGLDPTQVIWSNLRIKWWERIMRYSATVAFVCAMIIFWAIPTAFVGSISNINYLTDKVHFLRFINDVPSWIKGVITSLLPTVLMSVLMALVPIILRLMAKLGGAPSLAAVELTTQNFYFAFQVVQVFLVVTLASSASAVVTKIINEPSSAASLLANNIPLASNFYISYIILQGLSFSAGALLQISGLIVGKILGRLLDNTPRKMYKRWSSLAGLGWGTVYPVFTLLAVIAIIYSCIAPLVLGFATIGLYLFYFAYRYNMLFVSNANIDTQGKNFYRALQHLTVGCYILMVCLIGLFAIGTAANRIALGPLILMIIFLIFTVLYHVSLNSALEPLINYLPKNLEAEEEALLADEARLSSSAHEPYDDKAPAGASADAGRNSSVANVDSAEKGLTAPATPQEPKANFLVRYLWPDKYSGYAQLRRLVPTNETTSYDPVVEENAYFHPSIGARPPLLWIPRDELGVSRQEVRHTSKVIEITDEDAWLDEKNHIQWNTEKGTPPVYTEKIYY
;
A
#
# COMPACT_ATOMS: atom_id res chain seq x y z
N MET A 1 -24.52 11.56 -50.63
CA MET A 1 -25.21 10.34 -50.18
C MET A 1 -24.54 9.07 -50.74
N VAL A 2 -23.20 9.02 -50.79
CA VAL A 2 -22.40 7.88 -51.34
C VAL A 2 -21.18 7.54 -50.45
N ILE A 3 -20.97 8.25 -49.33
CA ILE A 3 -19.82 8.05 -48.43
C ILE A 3 -20.18 7.17 -47.21
N THR A 4 -21.46 6.89 -46.98
CA THR A 4 -21.94 6.07 -45.86
C THR A 4 -21.97 4.57 -46.15
N ASP A 5 -21.96 4.14 -47.42
CA ASP A 5 -22.04 2.71 -47.78
C ASP A 5 -20.69 1.99 -47.83
N VAL A 6 -19.58 2.70 -48.06
CA VAL A 6 -18.24 2.08 -48.11
C VAL A 6 -17.74 1.69 -46.72
N GLY A 7 -18.11 2.46 -45.69
CA GLY A 7 -17.78 2.16 -44.28
C GLY A 7 -18.58 1.00 -43.69
N LEU A 8 -19.83 0.79 -44.14
CA LEU A 8 -20.67 -0.33 -43.68
C LEU A 8 -20.35 -1.64 -44.39
N LEU A 9 -19.85 -1.60 -45.64
CA LEU A 9 -19.39 -2.80 -46.36
C LEU A 9 -18.12 -3.41 -45.76
N GLY A 10 -17.19 -2.59 -45.26
CA GLY A 10 -16.00 -3.08 -44.54
C GLY A 10 -16.32 -3.79 -43.21
N LEU A 11 -17.39 -3.36 -42.53
CA LEU A 11 -17.88 -3.98 -41.29
C LEU A 11 -18.62 -5.31 -41.52
N ARG A 12 -19.28 -5.48 -42.68
CA ARG A 12 -19.91 -6.76 -43.04
C ARG A 12 -18.92 -7.82 -43.49
N HIS A 13 -17.77 -7.43 -44.04
CA HIS A 13 -16.72 -8.39 -44.42
C HIS A 13 -15.97 -9.00 -43.23
N LEU A 14 -16.00 -8.37 -42.06
CA LEU A 14 -15.47 -8.92 -40.81
C LEU A 14 -16.42 -9.94 -40.13
N GLY A 15 -17.65 -10.08 -40.63
CA GLY A 15 -18.64 -11.05 -40.14
C GLY A 15 -19.05 -12.13 -41.17
N GLY A 16 -18.39 -12.17 -42.32
CA GLY A 16 -18.66 -13.16 -43.37
C GLY A 16 -18.20 -14.55 -42.93
N ARG A 17 -19.17 -15.43 -42.66
CA ARG A 17 -18.94 -16.86 -42.40
C ARG A 17 -18.46 -17.52 -43.70
N SER A 18 -17.15 -17.57 -43.90
CA SER A 18 -16.54 -18.46 -44.90
C SER A 18 -16.81 -19.90 -44.48
N THR A 19 -17.28 -20.71 -45.41
CA THR A 19 -17.60 -22.12 -45.26
C THR A 19 -16.34 -22.97 -45.13
N ASP A 20 -15.58 -22.79 -44.05
CA ASP A 20 -14.45 -23.64 -43.68
C ASP A 20 -14.65 -24.17 -42.26
N ASN A 21 -14.06 -25.34 -42.00
CA ASN A 21 -14.20 -26.18 -40.82
C ASN A 21 -14.25 -25.36 -39.49
N PRO A 22 -15.25 -25.55 -38.61
CA PRO A 22 -15.40 -24.77 -37.36
C PRO A 22 -14.26 -24.97 -36.34
N GLN A 23 -13.30 -25.87 -36.62
CA GLN A 23 -12.08 -26.05 -35.83
C GLN A 23 -10.94 -25.10 -36.23
N ASP A 24 -10.98 -24.48 -37.43
CA ASP A 24 -9.87 -23.69 -37.98
C ASP A 24 -10.10 -22.16 -37.93
N THR A 25 -11.22 -21.70 -37.36
CA THR A 25 -11.54 -20.26 -37.26
C THR A 25 -11.03 -19.67 -35.94
N SER A 26 -9.99 -18.83 -36.01
CA SER A 26 -9.55 -18.01 -34.86
C SER A 26 -10.71 -17.13 -34.39
N ASN A 27 -10.97 -17.12 -33.08
CA ASN A 27 -11.98 -16.27 -32.41
C ASN A 27 -11.31 -15.15 -31.59
N SER A 28 -10.06 -14.82 -31.89
CA SER A 28 -9.26 -13.86 -31.10
C SER A 28 -9.82 -12.44 -31.15
N ALA A 29 -10.24 -11.95 -32.34
CA ALA A 29 -10.83 -10.63 -32.49
C ALA A 29 -12.24 -10.53 -31.88
N SER A 30 -13.06 -11.58 -32.03
CA SER A 30 -14.39 -11.61 -31.39
C SER A 30 -14.28 -11.67 -29.87
N GLY A 31 -13.32 -12.45 -29.32
CA GLY A 31 -12.99 -12.48 -27.90
C GLY A 31 -12.50 -11.15 -27.34
N LEU A 32 -11.70 -10.40 -28.12
CA LEU A 32 -11.27 -9.05 -27.75
C LEU A 32 -12.47 -8.09 -27.65
N VAL A 33 -13.33 -8.07 -28.66
CA VAL A 33 -14.50 -7.18 -28.70
C VAL A 33 -15.48 -7.50 -27.57
N THR A 34 -15.73 -8.79 -27.30
CA THR A 34 -16.62 -9.22 -26.21
C THR A 34 -16.07 -8.90 -24.83
N THR A 35 -14.76 -8.67 -24.69
CA THR A 35 -14.17 -8.19 -23.43
C THR A 35 -14.15 -6.66 -23.37
N LEU A 36 -13.71 -6.00 -24.45
CA LEU A 36 -13.51 -4.56 -24.51
C LEU A 36 -14.81 -3.78 -24.35
N VAL A 37 -15.87 -4.17 -25.07
CA VAL A 37 -17.14 -3.42 -25.06
C VAL A 37 -17.80 -3.45 -23.68
N PRO A 38 -18.01 -4.60 -23.01
CA PRO A 38 -18.57 -4.61 -21.66
C PRO A 38 -17.67 -3.92 -20.64
N SER A 39 -16.34 -4.11 -20.72
CA SER A 39 -15.41 -3.46 -19.79
C SER A 39 -15.45 -1.94 -19.91
N LEU A 40 -15.56 -1.42 -21.14
CA LEU A 40 -15.71 0.00 -21.42
C LEU A 40 -17.05 0.54 -20.90
N VAL A 41 -18.16 -0.18 -21.14
CA VAL A 41 -19.48 0.21 -20.62
C VAL A 41 -19.45 0.29 -19.10
N VAL A 42 -18.92 -0.73 -18.42
CA VAL A 42 -18.76 -0.73 -16.96
C VAL A 42 -17.90 0.44 -16.48
N ALA A 43 -16.78 0.71 -17.15
CA ALA A 43 -15.90 1.82 -16.81
C ALA A 43 -16.61 3.18 -16.97
N VAL A 44 -17.34 3.39 -18.07
CA VAL A 44 -18.12 4.62 -18.30
C VAL A 44 -19.19 4.81 -17.23
N VAL A 45 -19.91 3.74 -16.85
CA VAL A 45 -20.90 3.81 -15.77
C VAL A 45 -20.23 4.17 -14.44
N MET A 46 -19.14 3.49 -14.07
CA MET A 46 -18.42 3.76 -12.82
C MET A 46 -17.86 5.19 -12.75
N VAL A 47 -17.25 5.68 -13.85
CA VAL A 47 -16.74 7.06 -13.93
C VAL A 47 -17.89 8.08 -13.87
N SER A 48 -19.02 7.81 -14.51
CA SER A 48 -20.19 8.69 -14.45
C SER A 48 -20.75 8.80 -13.04
N VAL A 49 -20.88 7.66 -12.34
CA VAL A 49 -21.31 7.63 -10.93
C VAL A 49 -20.30 8.36 -10.05
N PHE A 50 -19.00 8.19 -10.29
CA PHE A 50 -17.94 8.92 -9.59
C PHE A 50 -18.09 10.44 -9.78
N ILE A 51 -18.25 10.92 -11.02
CA ILE A 51 -18.40 12.35 -11.30
C ILE A 51 -19.63 12.93 -10.57
N PHE A 52 -20.73 12.18 -10.50
CA PHE A 52 -21.92 12.61 -9.77
C PHE A 52 -21.70 12.62 -8.25
N LEU A 53 -21.23 11.51 -7.67
CA LEU A 53 -21.04 11.37 -6.23
C LEU A 53 -19.93 12.26 -5.69
N ARG A 54 -18.91 12.58 -6.49
CA ARG A 54 -17.85 13.53 -6.11
C ARG A 54 -18.40 14.92 -5.78
N ARG A 55 -19.51 15.34 -6.42
CA ARG A 55 -20.13 16.65 -6.19
C ARG A 55 -20.89 16.72 -4.87
N SER A 56 -21.57 15.64 -4.49
CA SER A 56 -22.35 15.58 -3.26
C SER A 56 -21.51 15.12 -2.05
N GLU A 57 -20.62 14.14 -2.24
CA GLU A 57 -19.90 13.46 -1.16
C GLU A 57 -18.44 13.94 -1.03
N ARG A 58 -18.27 15.22 -0.68
CA ARG A 58 -16.94 15.85 -0.55
C ARG A 58 -16.03 15.13 0.45
N ARG A 59 -16.57 14.55 1.53
CA ARG A 59 -15.80 13.80 2.54
C ARG A 59 -15.19 12.51 2.01
N MET A 60 -15.82 11.87 1.04
CA MET A 60 -15.29 10.62 0.48
C MET A 60 -14.25 10.92 -0.60
N TYR A 61 -14.56 11.84 -1.51
CA TYR A 61 -13.76 12.03 -2.72
C TYR A 61 -12.75 13.18 -2.65
N MET A 62 -12.83 14.04 -1.64
CA MET A 62 -11.94 15.19 -1.46
C MET A 62 -11.57 15.49 0.01
N PRO A 63 -11.39 14.48 0.90
CA PRO A 63 -11.12 14.75 2.32
C PRO A 63 -9.80 15.48 2.57
N ARG A 64 -8.77 15.29 1.74
CA ARG A 64 -7.47 15.98 1.92
C ARG A 64 -7.54 17.50 1.76
N THR A 65 -8.67 18.02 1.25
CA THR A 65 -8.82 19.47 1.00
C THR A 65 -9.26 20.27 2.23
N TYR A 66 -9.78 19.62 3.27
CA TYR A 66 -10.36 20.35 4.42
C TYR A 66 -10.34 19.60 5.75
N VAL A 67 -10.08 18.28 5.78
CA VAL A 67 -10.13 17.51 7.03
C VAL A 67 -9.08 18.04 8.02
N GLY A 68 -9.56 18.41 9.21
CA GLY A 68 -8.76 19.07 10.26
C GLY A 68 -7.62 18.22 10.84
N VAL A 69 -7.63 16.91 10.59
CA VAL A 69 -6.61 15.95 11.03
C VAL A 69 -5.28 16.14 10.31
N LEU A 70 -5.30 16.70 9.08
CA LEU A 70 -4.11 17.01 8.31
C LEU A 70 -3.61 18.41 8.65
N ARG A 71 -2.27 18.55 8.75
CA ARG A 71 -1.63 19.86 8.88
C ARG A 71 -1.99 20.74 7.69
N PRO A 72 -2.05 22.08 7.84
CA PRO A 72 -2.27 22.97 6.71
C PRO A 72 -1.28 22.73 5.55
N SER A 73 -0.02 22.38 5.86
CA SER A 73 1.04 22.02 4.90
C SER A 73 0.86 20.66 4.22
N GLU A 74 -0.03 19.78 4.69
CA GLU A 74 -0.32 18.48 4.06
C GLU A 74 -1.61 18.49 3.22
N ARG A 75 -2.36 19.59 3.29
CA ARG A 75 -3.64 19.74 2.60
C ARG A 75 -3.41 20.01 1.12
N THR A 76 -4.29 19.42 0.32
CA THR A 76 -4.32 19.67 -1.13
C THR A 76 -5.23 20.86 -1.41
N PRO A 77 -4.90 21.73 -2.37
CA PRO A 77 -5.79 22.81 -2.77
C PRO A 77 -7.18 22.28 -3.13
N ALA A 78 -8.20 23.09 -2.85
CA ALA A 78 -9.57 22.75 -3.19
C ALA A 78 -9.68 22.55 -4.71
N SER A 79 -10.33 21.46 -5.12
CA SER A 79 -10.55 21.17 -6.53
C SER A 79 -11.98 21.51 -6.94
N PRO A 80 -12.22 21.99 -8.18
CA PRO A 80 -13.54 22.41 -8.62
C PRO A 80 -14.53 21.25 -8.67
N THR A 81 -15.81 21.55 -8.41
CA THR A 81 -16.94 20.59 -8.42
C THR A 81 -17.63 20.49 -9.79
N GLY A 82 -17.10 21.13 -10.83
CA GLY A 82 -17.59 20.98 -12.20
C GLY A 82 -17.38 19.56 -12.75
N LEU A 83 -18.12 19.20 -13.82
CA LEU A 83 -18.10 17.85 -14.40
C LEU A 83 -16.71 17.41 -14.93
N TRP A 84 -15.99 18.33 -15.57
CA TRP A 84 -14.70 18.04 -16.23
C TRP A 84 -13.54 18.93 -15.78
N ASN A 85 -13.82 20.10 -15.20
CA ASN A 85 -12.77 21.07 -14.81
C ASN A 85 -11.78 20.53 -13.76
N TRP A 86 -12.18 19.51 -13.00
CA TRP A 86 -11.30 18.87 -12.01
C TRP A 86 -10.13 18.13 -12.64
N ILE A 87 -10.29 17.61 -13.86
CA ILE A 87 -9.21 16.91 -14.58
C ILE A 87 -8.10 17.91 -14.89
N LEU A 88 -8.46 19.06 -15.46
CA LEU A 88 -7.53 20.13 -15.78
C LEU A 88 -6.81 20.60 -14.51
N HIS A 89 -7.56 20.88 -13.45
CA HIS A 89 -6.98 21.32 -12.17
C HIS A 89 -6.04 20.27 -11.56
N MET A 90 -6.39 18.98 -11.65
CA MET A 90 -5.53 17.90 -11.19
C MET A 90 -4.21 17.88 -11.97
N TYR A 91 -4.24 18.03 -13.29
CA TYR A 91 -3.03 18.07 -14.12
C TYR A 91 -2.17 19.33 -13.96
N HIS A 92 -2.74 20.44 -13.47
CA HIS A 92 -1.96 21.63 -13.13
C HIS A 92 -1.09 21.45 -11.88
N ILE A 93 -1.49 20.57 -10.95
CA ILE A 93 -0.70 20.26 -9.76
C ILE A 93 0.44 19.32 -10.17
N PRO A 94 1.72 19.66 -9.97
CA PRO A 94 2.83 18.78 -10.33
C PRO A 94 2.84 17.49 -9.48
N ASP A 95 3.41 16.40 -10.00
CA ASP A 95 3.51 15.14 -9.24
C ASP A 95 4.40 15.32 -7.99
N GLU A 96 5.38 16.23 -8.06
CA GLU A 96 6.25 16.66 -6.98
C GLU A 96 5.47 17.25 -5.78
N TYR A 97 4.25 17.76 -5.99
CA TYR A 97 3.39 18.22 -4.91
C TYR A 97 3.10 17.09 -3.91
N VAL A 98 2.92 15.86 -4.41
CA VAL A 98 2.68 14.66 -3.58
C VAL A 98 3.89 14.34 -2.71
N LEU A 99 5.11 14.57 -3.21
CA LEU A 99 6.33 14.37 -2.42
C LEU A 99 6.38 15.35 -1.23
N GLN A 100 5.98 16.60 -1.45
CA GLN A 100 6.07 17.68 -0.46
C GLN A 100 4.93 17.66 0.58
N HIS A 101 3.70 17.28 0.18
CA HIS A 101 2.49 17.45 1.00
C HIS A 101 1.83 16.12 1.40
N HIS A 102 2.38 14.98 1.00
CA HIS A 102 1.81 13.66 1.32
C HIS A 102 2.86 12.68 1.86
N SER A 103 3.63 12.04 0.98
CA SER A 103 4.72 11.14 1.38
C SER A 103 5.58 10.75 0.18
N MET A 104 6.84 10.40 0.46
CA MET A 104 7.77 9.88 -0.55
C MET A 104 7.25 8.56 -1.17
N ASP A 105 6.65 7.66 -0.39
CA ASP A 105 6.07 6.41 -0.89
C ASP A 105 4.94 6.64 -1.90
N ALA A 106 4.09 7.63 -1.67
CA ALA A 106 2.98 7.96 -2.58
C ALA A 106 3.50 8.55 -3.89
N TYR A 107 4.49 9.45 -3.82
CA TYR A 107 5.16 9.99 -5.01
C TYR A 107 5.82 8.88 -5.84
N LEU A 108 6.54 7.97 -5.19
CA LEU A 108 7.23 6.88 -5.87
C LEU A 108 6.27 5.87 -6.49
N LEU A 109 5.08 5.64 -5.94
CA LEU A 109 4.05 4.84 -6.61
C LEU A 109 3.58 5.49 -7.92
N LEU A 110 3.31 6.80 -7.91
CA LEU A 110 2.91 7.53 -9.13
C LEU A 110 4.03 7.47 -10.18
N ARG A 111 5.26 7.66 -9.73
CA ARG A 111 6.44 7.54 -10.57
C ARG A 111 6.58 6.13 -11.15
N PHE A 112 6.36 5.09 -10.35
CA PHE A 112 6.38 3.69 -10.82
C PHE A 112 5.37 3.46 -11.94
N LEU A 113 4.10 3.84 -11.73
CA LEU A 113 3.03 3.70 -12.72
C LEU A 113 3.35 4.43 -14.03
N LYS A 114 3.91 5.63 -13.95
CA LYS A 114 4.37 6.41 -15.10
C LYS A 114 5.53 5.72 -15.81
N THR A 115 6.51 5.19 -15.07
CA THR A 115 7.65 4.45 -15.61
C THR A 115 7.22 3.18 -16.32
N VAL A 116 6.34 2.35 -15.74
CA VAL A 116 5.89 1.11 -16.39
C VAL A 116 5.01 1.38 -17.62
N SER A 117 4.18 2.43 -17.59
CA SER A 117 3.44 2.88 -18.77
C SER A 117 4.38 3.34 -19.89
N MET A 118 5.44 4.08 -19.54
CA MET A 118 6.47 4.50 -20.50
C MET A 118 7.28 3.31 -21.05
N ILE A 119 7.64 2.33 -20.21
CA ILE A 119 8.29 1.09 -20.66
C ILE A 119 7.42 0.39 -21.72
N CYS A 120 6.12 0.29 -21.49
CA CYS A 120 5.20 -0.32 -22.44
C CYS A 120 5.09 0.49 -23.74
N PHE A 121 5.00 1.83 -23.64
CA PHE A 121 4.91 2.71 -24.81
C PHE A 121 6.16 2.64 -25.69
N VAL A 122 7.35 2.80 -25.08
CA VAL A 122 8.63 2.70 -25.81
C VAL A 122 8.83 1.28 -26.34
N GLY A 123 8.42 0.26 -25.56
CA GLY A 123 8.38 -1.12 -26.03
C GLY A 123 7.53 -1.30 -27.29
N ALA A 124 6.34 -0.69 -27.35
CA ALA A 124 5.50 -0.71 -28.54
C ALA A 124 6.19 -0.01 -29.73
N CYS A 125 6.85 1.13 -29.50
CA CYS A 125 7.63 1.81 -30.55
C CYS A 125 8.82 0.98 -31.06
N ILE A 126 9.44 0.15 -30.22
CA ILE A 126 10.54 -0.74 -30.62
C ILE A 126 10.02 -1.98 -31.35
N THR A 127 8.97 -2.61 -30.81
CA THR A 127 8.50 -3.93 -31.26
C THR A 127 7.54 -3.85 -32.43
N PHE A 128 6.66 -2.85 -32.50
CA PHE A 128 5.59 -2.80 -33.51
C PHE A 128 6.13 -2.66 -34.94
N PRO A 129 7.07 -1.75 -35.22
CA PRO A 129 7.56 -1.54 -36.60
C PRO A 129 8.29 -2.76 -37.17
N ILE A 130 8.88 -3.59 -36.31
CA ILE A 130 9.73 -4.72 -36.72
C ILE A 130 8.96 -6.03 -36.62
N LEU A 131 8.39 -6.34 -35.45
CA LEU A 131 7.82 -7.66 -35.18
C LEU A 131 6.41 -7.83 -35.76
N LEU A 132 5.57 -6.78 -35.87
CA LEU A 132 4.24 -6.94 -36.46
C LEU A 132 4.30 -7.30 -37.96
N PRO A 133 5.12 -6.65 -38.81
CA PRO A 133 5.26 -7.08 -40.21
C PRO A 133 5.90 -8.47 -40.36
N ILE A 134 6.89 -8.79 -39.52
CA ILE A 134 7.58 -10.09 -39.54
C ILE A 134 6.64 -11.23 -39.14
N ASN A 135 5.83 -11.03 -38.11
CA ASN A 135 4.82 -11.99 -37.70
C ASN A 135 3.70 -12.09 -38.72
N GLY A 136 3.19 -10.95 -39.22
CA GLY A 136 2.08 -10.92 -40.16
C GLY A 136 2.37 -11.62 -41.49
N THR A 137 3.63 -11.61 -41.94
CA THR A 137 4.07 -12.33 -43.14
C THR A 137 4.57 -13.75 -42.85
N GLY A 138 4.41 -14.25 -41.61
CA GLY A 138 5.04 -15.47 -41.06
C GLY A 138 4.65 -16.77 -41.76
N GLY A 139 3.44 -16.84 -42.30
CA GLY A 139 2.99 -17.89 -43.21
C GLY A 139 2.44 -19.15 -42.55
N ALA A 140 2.17 -19.17 -41.22
CA ALA A 140 1.60 -20.34 -40.55
C ALA A 140 0.07 -20.46 -40.68
N GLY A 141 -0.59 -19.53 -41.36
CA GLY A 141 -2.04 -19.58 -41.62
C GLY A 141 -2.93 -19.06 -40.47
N ASN A 142 -2.34 -18.51 -39.40
CA ASN A 142 -3.11 -17.93 -38.30
C ASN A 142 -3.90 -16.71 -38.78
N GLN A 143 -5.13 -16.54 -38.28
CA GLN A 143 -6.02 -15.45 -38.63
C GLN A 143 -6.18 -14.45 -37.48
N GLN A 144 -6.78 -13.28 -37.77
CA GLN A 144 -7.13 -12.26 -36.77
C GLN A 144 -5.92 -11.76 -35.95
N LEU A 145 -6.00 -11.75 -34.61
CA LEU A 145 -4.93 -11.23 -33.75
C LEU A 145 -3.74 -12.20 -33.68
N ASP A 146 -3.98 -13.50 -33.85
CA ASP A 146 -2.94 -14.54 -33.80
C ASP A 146 -1.94 -14.39 -34.95
N LEU A 147 -2.37 -13.82 -36.09
CA LEU A 147 -1.55 -13.44 -37.23
C LEU A 147 -0.37 -12.53 -36.84
N LEU A 148 -0.58 -11.67 -35.84
CA LEU A 148 0.39 -10.65 -35.41
C LEU A 148 1.34 -11.15 -34.33
N SER A 149 1.21 -12.41 -33.92
CA SER A 149 2.03 -13.03 -32.89
C SER A 149 3.09 -13.95 -33.47
N MET A 150 4.09 -14.29 -32.66
CA MET A 150 5.19 -15.18 -33.02
C MET A 150 4.71 -16.60 -33.39
N SER A 151 3.51 -17.00 -32.96
CA SER A 151 2.91 -18.29 -33.35
C SER A 151 2.63 -18.37 -34.85
N ASN A 152 2.59 -17.24 -35.58
CA ASN A 152 2.37 -17.23 -37.02
C ASN A 152 3.66 -17.48 -37.84
N VAL A 153 4.82 -17.68 -37.21
CA VAL A 153 6.06 -18.01 -37.90
C VAL A 153 6.06 -19.50 -38.28
N ALA A 154 5.93 -19.79 -39.58
CA ALA A 154 5.89 -21.16 -40.09
C ALA A 154 7.24 -21.90 -40.00
N ASP A 155 7.17 -23.23 -40.05
CA ASP A 155 8.34 -24.13 -40.00
C ASP A 155 9.39 -23.91 -41.09
N ASN A 156 9.01 -23.31 -42.21
CA ASN A 156 9.95 -22.99 -43.30
C ASN A 156 10.64 -21.63 -43.14
N ASN A 157 10.25 -20.82 -42.13
CA ASN A 157 10.62 -19.41 -41.99
C ASN A 157 11.39 -19.09 -40.70
N TYR A 158 12.09 -20.06 -40.12
CA TYR A 158 12.83 -19.90 -38.84
C TYR A 158 13.93 -18.82 -38.85
N ALA A 159 14.39 -18.34 -40.01
CA ALA A 159 15.29 -17.20 -40.10
C ALA A 159 14.71 -15.93 -39.43
N ARG A 160 13.38 -15.82 -39.34
CA ARG A 160 12.68 -14.70 -38.67
C ARG A 160 12.93 -14.65 -37.16
N TYR A 161 13.32 -15.76 -36.54
CA TYR A 161 13.66 -15.81 -35.11
C TYR A 161 14.85 -14.90 -34.75
N PHE A 162 15.76 -14.61 -35.70
CA PHE A 162 16.81 -13.62 -35.47
C PHE A 162 16.25 -12.23 -35.18
N ALA A 163 15.15 -11.84 -35.85
CA ALA A 163 14.52 -10.55 -35.57
C ALA A 163 13.92 -10.50 -34.15
N HIS A 164 13.24 -11.56 -33.71
CA HIS A 164 12.76 -11.66 -32.32
C HIS A 164 13.91 -11.62 -31.32
N CYS A 165 15.03 -12.29 -31.63
CA CYS A 165 16.22 -12.32 -30.77
C CYS A 165 16.82 -10.91 -30.60
N PHE A 166 17.11 -10.20 -31.69
CA PHE A 166 17.72 -8.87 -31.62
C PHE A 166 16.77 -7.79 -31.08
N VAL A 167 15.48 -7.85 -31.42
CA VAL A 167 14.48 -6.93 -30.84
C VAL A 167 14.35 -7.16 -29.34
N ALA A 168 14.38 -8.42 -28.89
CA ALA A 168 14.39 -8.72 -27.46
C ALA A 168 15.64 -8.18 -26.76
N TRP A 169 16.83 -8.24 -27.37
CA TRP A 169 18.04 -7.62 -26.82
C TRP A 169 17.88 -6.11 -26.62
N ILE A 170 17.37 -5.42 -27.65
CA ILE A 170 17.13 -3.97 -27.61
C ILE A 170 16.11 -3.64 -26.51
N PHE A 171 14.98 -4.34 -26.47
CA PHE A 171 13.92 -4.07 -25.51
C PHE A 171 14.34 -4.41 -24.07
N ILE A 172 14.93 -5.58 -23.82
CA ILE A 172 15.41 -5.98 -22.49
C ILE A 172 16.52 -5.04 -22.03
N GLY A 173 17.46 -4.70 -22.91
CA GLY A 173 18.51 -3.71 -22.61
C GLY A 173 17.93 -2.36 -22.21
N PHE A 174 16.90 -1.89 -22.91
CA PHE A 174 16.16 -0.68 -22.55
C PHE A 174 15.45 -0.80 -21.19
N VAL A 175 14.83 -1.95 -20.87
CA VAL A 175 14.20 -2.17 -19.56
C VAL A 175 15.24 -2.14 -18.44
N PHE A 176 16.37 -2.83 -18.58
CA PHE A 176 17.46 -2.81 -17.59
C PHE A 176 18.09 -1.41 -17.43
N PHE A 177 18.27 -0.68 -18.53
CA PHE A 177 18.69 0.72 -18.48
C PHE A 177 17.70 1.58 -17.68
N THR A 178 16.40 1.41 -17.94
CA THR A 178 15.33 2.14 -17.24
C THR A 178 15.30 1.80 -15.75
N ILE A 179 15.44 0.52 -15.39
CA ILE A 179 15.52 0.06 -13.99
C ILE A 179 16.74 0.67 -13.30
N THR A 180 17.90 0.68 -13.97
CA THR A 180 19.15 1.27 -13.44
C THR A 180 18.96 2.76 -13.18
N ARG A 181 18.46 3.50 -14.16
CA ARG A 181 18.17 4.93 -14.07
C ARG A 181 17.21 5.25 -12.93
N GLU A 182 16.10 4.53 -12.82
CA GLU A 182 15.10 4.79 -11.78
C GLU A 182 15.58 4.35 -10.39
N SER A 183 16.47 3.35 -10.31
CA SER A 183 17.14 2.98 -9.06
C SER A 183 18.08 4.09 -8.58
N LEU A 184 18.86 4.71 -9.48
CA LEU A 184 19.71 5.86 -9.17
C LEU A 184 18.88 7.08 -8.73
N PHE A 185 17.78 7.37 -9.44
CA PHE A 185 16.86 8.43 -9.05
C PHE A 185 16.31 8.20 -7.63
N TYR A 186 15.88 6.97 -7.32
CA TYR A 186 15.39 6.62 -5.99
C TYR A 186 16.46 6.78 -4.91
N ILE A 187 17.69 6.35 -5.17
CA ILE A 187 18.82 6.51 -4.24
C ILE A 187 19.05 7.99 -3.91
N ASN A 188 19.18 8.82 -4.94
CA ASN A 188 19.42 10.26 -4.76
C ASN A 188 18.25 10.93 -4.04
N LEU A 189 16.99 10.58 -4.39
CA LEU A 189 15.81 11.12 -3.72
C LEU A 189 15.75 10.72 -2.26
N ARG A 190 16.01 9.43 -1.95
CA ARG A 190 16.01 8.92 -0.58
C ARG A 190 17.09 9.58 0.26
N GLN A 191 18.28 9.77 -0.29
CA GLN A 191 19.40 10.44 0.40
C GLN A 191 19.05 11.91 0.66
N ALA A 192 18.54 12.64 -0.33
CA ALA A 192 18.07 14.02 -0.16
C ALA A 192 16.94 14.13 0.87
N TYR A 193 16.00 13.19 0.85
CA TYR A 193 14.90 13.15 1.81
C TYR A 193 15.40 12.88 3.23
N ALA A 194 16.28 11.90 3.41
CA ALA A 194 16.79 11.50 4.73
C ALA A 194 17.75 12.52 5.37
N LEU A 195 18.51 13.25 4.55
CA LEU A 195 19.45 14.29 5.01
C LEU A 195 18.78 15.65 5.22
N SER A 196 17.56 15.86 4.70
CA SER A 196 16.84 17.11 4.89
C SER A 196 16.65 17.44 6.39
N PRO A 197 16.75 18.73 6.81
CA PRO A 197 16.65 19.10 8.22
C PRO A 197 15.36 18.62 8.91
N ALA A 198 14.23 18.62 8.19
CA ALA A 198 12.94 18.16 8.68
C ALA A 198 12.90 16.65 8.97
N HIS A 199 13.75 15.86 8.33
CA HIS A 199 13.88 14.41 8.56
C HIS A 199 15.06 14.05 9.44
N ALA A 200 16.20 14.71 9.30
CA ALA A 200 17.39 14.48 10.11
C ALA A 200 17.15 14.79 11.60
N SER A 201 16.32 15.80 11.90
CA SER A 201 15.93 16.16 13.27
C SER A 201 15.00 15.14 13.95
N ARG A 202 14.30 14.31 13.17
CA ARG A 202 13.34 13.32 13.70
C ARG A 202 14.00 12.30 14.61
N LEU A 203 13.27 11.87 15.63
CA LEU A 203 13.75 10.88 16.57
C LEU A 203 14.02 9.54 15.88
N SER A 204 13.17 9.16 14.93
CA SER A 204 13.32 7.94 14.13
C SER A 204 14.61 7.90 13.30
N SER A 205 15.08 9.03 12.81
CA SER A 205 16.34 9.14 12.04
C SER A 205 17.59 8.99 12.90
N ARG A 206 17.51 9.36 14.17
CA ARG A 206 18.63 9.34 15.14
C ARG A 206 18.64 8.08 16.02
N THR A 207 17.68 7.18 15.85
CA THR A 207 17.53 5.98 16.68
C THR A 207 17.76 4.68 15.89
N VAL A 208 18.54 3.77 16.48
CA VAL A 208 18.81 2.43 15.93
C VAL A 208 18.25 1.36 16.86
N LEU A 209 17.49 0.43 16.28
CA LEU A 209 17.05 -0.80 16.95
C LEU A 209 18.08 -1.90 16.72
N PHE A 210 18.60 -2.47 17.80
CA PHE A 210 19.38 -3.70 17.79
C PHE A 210 18.51 -4.86 18.32
N SER A 211 18.29 -5.88 17.50
CA SER A 211 17.60 -7.12 17.88
C SER A 211 18.57 -8.20 18.36
N ALA A 212 18.08 -9.21 19.09
CA ALA A 212 18.88 -10.34 19.56
C ALA A 212 20.11 -9.93 20.38
N VAL A 213 19.90 -8.97 21.28
CA VAL A 213 20.90 -8.49 22.25
C VAL A 213 21.16 -9.58 23.29
N THR A 214 22.43 -9.80 23.64
CA THR A 214 22.85 -10.73 24.70
C THR A 214 22.54 -10.16 26.08
N GLU A 215 22.32 -11.04 27.06
CA GLU A 215 21.94 -10.63 28.44
C GLU A 215 22.97 -9.69 29.07
N ASP A 216 24.26 -9.88 28.76
CA ASP A 216 25.33 -9.01 29.24
C ASP A 216 25.21 -7.56 28.77
N TYR A 217 24.62 -7.32 27.60
CA TYR A 217 24.49 -5.99 26.99
C TYR A 217 23.08 -5.40 27.14
N LEU A 218 22.19 -6.05 27.91
CA LEU A 218 20.92 -5.46 28.36
C LEU A 218 21.14 -4.48 29.52
N ASP A 219 22.13 -3.59 29.36
CA ASP A 219 22.57 -2.63 30.36
C ASP A 219 22.87 -1.29 29.67
N ARG A 220 22.34 -0.20 30.23
CA ARG A 220 22.42 1.13 29.60
C ARG A 220 23.87 1.63 29.53
N ASP A 221 24.67 1.37 30.56
CA ASP A 221 26.04 1.88 30.65
C ASP A 221 26.97 1.12 29.72
N LYS A 222 26.81 -0.19 29.58
CA LYS A 222 27.58 -0.99 28.61
C LYS A 222 27.27 -0.58 27.17
N ILE A 223 26.01 -0.34 26.84
CA ILE A 223 25.62 0.16 25.50
C ILE A 223 26.22 1.55 25.23
N ARG A 224 26.18 2.46 26.22
CA ARG A 224 26.85 3.77 26.12
C ARG A 224 28.36 3.66 25.92
N ARG A 225 29.02 2.75 26.64
CA ARG A 225 30.46 2.49 26.45
C ARG A 225 30.78 1.88 25.09
N MET A 226 29.91 1.02 24.56
CA MET A 226 30.09 0.39 23.25
C MET A 226 30.04 1.40 22.11
N PHE A 227 29.06 2.32 22.12
CA PHE A 227 28.85 3.26 21.02
C PHE A 227 29.43 4.67 21.26
N GLY A 228 29.96 4.94 22.45
CA GLY A 228 30.55 6.20 22.85
C GLY A 228 29.61 7.02 23.73
N VAL A 229 30.08 7.36 24.94
CA VAL A 229 29.28 8.05 25.97
C VAL A 229 28.81 9.42 25.51
N GLU A 230 29.61 10.14 24.73
CA GLU A 230 29.29 11.48 24.22
C GLU A 230 28.35 11.45 23.00
N LYS A 231 28.26 10.31 22.30
CA LYS A 231 27.47 10.17 21.07
C LYS A 231 26.05 9.72 21.35
N VAL A 232 25.88 8.87 22.35
CA VAL A 232 24.60 8.27 22.73
C VAL A 232 23.84 9.23 23.64
N LYS A 233 22.66 9.67 23.19
CA LYS A 233 21.75 10.49 23.97
C LYS A 233 20.92 9.62 24.93
N ASN A 234 20.08 8.75 24.37
CA ASN A 234 19.17 7.88 25.12
C ASN A 234 19.34 6.40 24.77
N VAL A 235 19.06 5.53 25.75
CA VAL A 235 19.05 4.07 25.58
C VAL A 235 17.77 3.52 26.19
N TRP A 236 16.89 2.97 25.35
CA TRP A 236 15.67 2.31 25.80
C TRP A 236 15.85 0.79 25.74
N LEU A 237 15.84 0.17 26.92
CA LEU A 237 15.81 -1.27 27.06
C LEU A 237 14.35 -1.70 26.98
N ALA A 238 14.03 -2.55 26.01
CA ALA A 238 12.67 -3.05 25.88
C ALA A 238 12.38 -4.04 27.03
N THR A 239 11.17 -3.97 27.59
CA THR A 239 10.71 -4.83 28.69
C THR A 239 9.59 -5.77 28.23
N ASP A 240 9.41 -6.90 28.91
CA ASP A 240 8.30 -7.82 28.64
C ASP A 240 7.00 -7.25 29.20
N THR A 241 6.19 -6.66 28.33
CA THR A 241 4.92 -6.02 28.68
C THR A 241 3.71 -6.92 28.48
N SER A 242 3.86 -8.24 28.30
CA SER A 242 2.74 -9.13 27.99
C SER A 242 1.57 -9.02 28.97
N GLU A 243 1.84 -9.08 30.27
CA GLU A 243 0.80 -8.96 31.31
C GLU A 243 0.19 -7.55 31.34
N LEU A 244 1.04 -6.51 31.26
CA LEU A 244 0.60 -5.11 31.25
C LEU A 244 -0.27 -4.81 30.02
N GLU A 245 0.12 -5.30 28.84
CA GLU A 245 -0.62 -5.16 27.59
C GLU A 245 -1.99 -5.83 27.68
N GLU A 246 -2.06 -7.04 28.25
CA GLU A 246 -3.32 -7.75 28.47
C GLU A 246 -4.26 -6.97 29.41
N LYS A 247 -3.76 -6.49 30.56
CA LYS A 247 -4.58 -5.71 31.52
C LYS A 247 -5.00 -4.36 30.94
N VAL A 248 -4.11 -3.63 30.29
CA VAL A 248 -4.43 -2.36 29.61
C VAL A 248 -5.47 -2.58 28.52
N SER A 249 -5.32 -3.61 27.68
CA SER A 249 -6.30 -3.96 26.66
C SER A 249 -7.65 -4.32 27.27
N ALA A 250 -7.67 -5.07 28.38
CA ALA A 250 -8.90 -5.43 29.09
C ALA A 250 -9.60 -4.20 29.67
N ARG A 251 -8.86 -3.26 30.28
CA ARG A 251 -9.39 -1.98 30.79
C ARG A 251 -9.97 -1.14 29.64
N ASP A 252 -9.22 -0.99 28.55
CA ASP A 252 -9.64 -0.19 27.41
C ASP A 252 -10.86 -0.83 26.70
N ASP A 253 -10.93 -2.16 26.60
CA ASP A 253 -12.11 -2.88 26.11
C ASP A 253 -13.33 -2.70 27.03
N ALA A 254 -13.14 -2.72 28.36
CA ALA A 254 -14.19 -2.41 29.32
C ALA A 254 -14.67 -0.96 29.18
N ALA A 255 -13.75 -0.01 29.01
CA ALA A 255 -14.05 1.41 28.76
C ALA A 255 -14.84 1.62 27.46
N MET A 256 -14.45 0.97 26.36
CA MET A 256 -15.19 1.05 25.08
C MET A 256 -16.56 0.37 25.15
N LYS A 257 -16.70 -0.71 25.95
CA LYS A 257 -18.01 -1.32 26.25
C LYS A 257 -18.89 -0.38 27.08
N LEU A 258 -18.30 0.33 28.06
CA LEU A 258 -19.00 1.32 28.88
C LEU A 258 -19.54 2.47 28.02
N GLU A 259 -18.71 3.07 27.16
CA GLU A 259 -19.12 4.12 26.21
C GLU A 259 -20.30 3.66 25.34
N GLY A 260 -20.23 2.44 24.81
CA GLY A 260 -21.29 1.85 23.99
C GLY A 260 -22.57 1.56 24.78
N ALA A 261 -22.45 1.11 26.03
CA ALA A 261 -23.58 0.80 26.90
C ALA A 261 -24.30 2.08 27.36
N GLU A 262 -23.57 3.09 27.84
CA GLU A 262 -24.15 4.37 28.26
C GLU A 262 -24.81 5.09 27.08
N THR A 263 -24.17 5.11 25.91
CA THR A 263 -24.78 5.66 24.68
C THR A 263 -26.09 4.93 24.32
N LYS A 264 -26.13 3.60 24.48
CA LYS A 264 -27.34 2.81 24.23
C LYS A 264 -28.43 3.11 25.27
N LEU A 265 -28.07 3.27 26.54
CA LEU A 265 -29.00 3.64 27.61
C LEU A 265 -29.65 4.99 27.32
N ILE A 266 -28.85 5.99 26.95
CA ILE A 266 -29.31 7.35 26.59
C ILE A 266 -30.29 7.28 25.41
N LYS A 267 -29.96 6.53 24.35
CA LYS A 267 -30.86 6.33 23.20
C LYS A 267 -32.16 5.60 23.56
N LEU A 268 -32.11 4.62 24.47
CA LEU A 268 -33.31 3.90 24.92
C LEU A 268 -34.25 4.81 25.71
N ALA A 269 -33.70 5.58 26.66
CA ALA A 269 -34.47 6.54 27.45
C ALA A 269 -35.11 7.62 26.56
N ASN A 270 -34.35 8.20 25.64
CA ASN A 270 -34.87 9.21 24.72
C ASN A 270 -35.89 8.63 23.72
N ALA A 271 -35.72 7.38 23.27
CA ALA A 271 -36.72 6.71 22.44
C ALA A 271 -38.04 6.47 23.19
N ALA A 272 -37.98 6.12 24.48
CA ALA A 272 -39.17 5.97 25.32
C ALA A 272 -39.89 7.32 25.49
N ARG A 273 -39.15 8.40 25.75
CA ARG A 273 -39.70 9.77 25.80
C ARG A 273 -40.34 10.19 24.48
N LEU A 274 -39.67 10.02 23.33
CA LEU A 274 -40.24 10.36 22.02
C LEU A 274 -41.53 9.57 21.71
N LYS A 275 -41.62 8.31 22.16
CA LYS A 275 -42.86 7.52 22.06
C LYS A 275 -43.95 8.06 22.98
N ALA A 276 -43.62 8.50 24.19
CA ALA A 276 -44.57 9.10 25.13
C ALA A 276 -45.08 10.46 24.61
N LEU A 277 -44.19 11.33 24.14
CA LEU A 277 -44.54 12.62 23.53
C LEU A 277 -45.49 12.47 22.33
N LYS A 278 -45.22 11.49 21.45
CA LYS A 278 -46.13 11.18 20.33
C LYS A 278 -47.51 10.67 20.75
N LYS A 279 -47.63 10.09 21.95
CA LYS A 279 -48.90 9.57 22.47
C LYS A 279 -49.69 10.59 23.28
N GLN A 280 -49.03 11.50 24.01
CA GLN A 280 -49.68 12.34 25.03
C GLN A 280 -49.54 13.85 24.81
N GLY A 281 -48.78 14.34 23.82
CA GLY A 281 -48.72 15.76 23.44
C GLY A 281 -47.96 16.67 24.43
N HIS A 282 -48.00 16.39 25.73
CA HIS A 282 -47.15 16.97 26.77
C HIS A 282 -46.83 15.89 27.81
N VAL A 283 -45.56 15.73 28.16
CA VAL A 283 -45.14 14.85 29.26
C VAL A 283 -44.13 15.63 30.10
N GLU A 284 -44.61 16.26 31.17
CA GLU A 284 -43.73 16.77 32.23
C GLU A 284 -43.29 15.64 33.17
N ASP A 285 -44.07 14.55 33.31
CA ASP A 285 -43.70 13.32 34.05
C ASP A 285 -44.44 12.05 33.53
N GLY A 286 -43.70 10.98 33.17
CA GLY A 286 -44.18 9.57 33.06
C GLY A 286 -43.80 8.77 31.78
N PRO A 287 -43.59 7.40 31.83
CA PRO A 287 -44.18 6.45 32.78
C PRO A 287 -43.25 5.37 33.44
N ILE A 288 -43.40 5.18 34.76
CA ILE A 288 -43.80 3.89 35.35
C ILE A 288 -45.10 4.16 36.12
N SER A 289 -46.23 3.67 35.62
CA SER A 289 -47.45 3.55 36.42
C SER A 289 -47.24 2.45 37.46
N GLY A 290 -47.62 2.73 38.71
CA GLY A 290 -47.42 1.87 39.87
C GLY A 290 -47.79 0.39 39.65
N ASP A 291 -47.11 -0.44 40.43
CA ASP A 291 -47.31 -1.89 40.66
C ASP A 291 -46.09 -2.73 40.25
N ALA A 292 -44.95 -2.49 40.92
CA ALA A 292 -43.91 -3.48 41.20
C ALA A 292 -42.87 -2.90 42.18
N ALA A 293 -43.31 -2.43 43.34
CA ALA A 293 -42.45 -2.43 44.52
C ALA A 293 -42.58 -3.84 45.14
N GLY A 294 -41.82 -4.78 44.59
CA GLY A 294 -41.82 -6.17 44.99
C GLY A 294 -40.52 -6.84 44.59
N ASP A 295 -39.65 -6.98 45.59
CA ASP A 295 -38.42 -7.76 45.70
C ASP A 295 -37.18 -7.45 44.84
N GLU A 296 -36.13 -7.09 45.60
CA GLU A 296 -34.70 -7.35 45.43
C GLU A 296 -34.04 -7.06 44.07
N SER A 297 -33.32 -5.94 43.99
CA SER A 297 -31.92 -5.92 43.54
C SER A 297 -31.29 -4.53 43.68
N ASP A 298 -30.01 -4.48 44.06
CA ASP A 298 -29.11 -3.33 44.27
C ASP A 298 -28.87 -2.45 43.01
N GLY A 299 -29.92 -1.99 42.35
CA GLY A 299 -29.85 -1.06 41.23
C GLY A 299 -30.16 0.36 41.68
N GLU A 300 -29.26 1.31 41.43
CA GLU A 300 -29.38 2.76 41.66
C GLU A 300 -30.84 3.29 41.63
N SER A 301 -31.50 3.29 42.79
CA SER A 301 -32.93 3.57 43.00
C SER A 301 -33.32 5.05 42.75
N GLY A 302 -32.39 5.86 42.20
CA GLY A 302 -32.58 7.28 41.93
C GLY A 302 -32.05 7.76 40.56
N SER A 303 -31.83 6.87 39.59
CA SER A 303 -31.37 7.29 38.25
C SER A 303 -32.50 7.87 37.39
N VAL A 304 -32.22 8.98 36.69
CA VAL A 304 -33.10 9.63 35.71
C VAL A 304 -33.45 8.65 34.59
N ALA A 305 -32.52 7.76 34.22
CA ALA A 305 -32.76 6.68 33.27
C ALA A 305 -33.81 5.67 33.75
N ALA A 306 -33.86 5.35 35.06
CA ALA A 306 -34.82 4.40 35.62
C ALA A 306 -36.28 4.87 35.52
N ARG A 307 -36.52 6.18 35.29
CA ARG A 307 -37.86 6.72 35.02
C ARG A 307 -38.42 6.25 33.66
N TRP A 308 -37.54 5.88 32.73
CA TRP A 308 -37.90 5.58 31.33
C TRP A 308 -37.53 4.15 30.90
N VAL A 309 -36.55 3.54 31.57
CA VAL A 309 -35.98 2.23 31.20
C VAL A 309 -36.04 1.29 32.39
N LYS A 310 -36.66 0.12 32.21
CA LYS A 310 -36.71 -0.91 33.25
C LYS A 310 -35.31 -1.52 33.48
N PRO A 311 -34.98 -1.98 34.69
CA PRO A 311 -33.70 -2.67 34.95
C PRO A 311 -33.42 -3.85 34.01
N SER A 312 -34.45 -4.59 33.59
CA SER A 312 -34.34 -5.72 32.64
C SER A 312 -33.91 -5.30 31.22
N ASP A 313 -34.21 -4.05 30.84
CA ASP A 313 -34.01 -3.51 29.50
C ASP A 313 -32.66 -2.76 29.38
N ARG A 314 -31.92 -2.64 30.49
CA ARG A 314 -30.57 -2.05 30.48
C ARG A 314 -29.60 -2.86 29.60
N PRO A 315 -28.59 -2.21 29.01
CA PRO A 315 -27.59 -2.88 28.19
C PRO A 315 -26.85 -3.99 28.97
N THR A 316 -27.06 -5.23 28.56
CA THR A 316 -26.45 -6.42 29.17
C THR A 316 -25.56 -7.14 28.17
N HIS A 317 -24.52 -7.80 28.67
CA HIS A 317 -23.69 -8.69 27.88
C HIS A 317 -23.40 -9.97 28.66
N ARG A 318 -22.85 -10.99 27.99
CA ARG A 318 -22.38 -12.21 28.63
C ARG A 318 -20.86 -12.19 28.69
N LEU A 319 -20.29 -12.59 29.82
CA LEU A 319 -18.83 -12.60 30.03
C LEU A 319 -18.10 -13.53 29.04
N LYS A 320 -18.74 -14.63 28.65
CA LYS A 320 -18.28 -15.53 27.59
C LYS A 320 -19.39 -15.68 26.56
N LEU A 321 -19.02 -15.66 25.29
CA LEU A 321 -19.95 -15.83 24.18
C LEU A 321 -20.73 -17.15 24.39
N LEU A 322 -22.07 -17.06 24.41
CA LEU A 322 -23.03 -18.17 24.60
C LEU A 322 -23.11 -18.82 26.00
N ILE A 323 -22.00 -19.00 26.73
CA ILE A 323 -21.96 -19.80 27.98
C ILE A 323 -21.88 -18.94 29.26
N GLY A 324 -21.52 -17.65 29.16
CA GLY A 324 -21.29 -16.80 30.33
C GLY A 324 -22.55 -16.28 31.04
N LYS A 325 -22.40 -15.91 32.32
CA LYS A 325 -23.39 -15.16 33.12
C LYS A 325 -23.74 -13.85 32.41
N LYS A 326 -25.03 -13.54 32.35
CA LYS A 326 -25.54 -12.26 31.85
C LYS A 326 -25.36 -11.21 32.95
N VAL A 327 -24.63 -10.15 32.64
CA VAL A 327 -24.33 -9.05 33.58
C VAL A 327 -24.78 -7.72 32.99
N ASP A 328 -25.13 -6.78 33.87
CA ASP A 328 -25.32 -5.39 33.49
C ASP A 328 -23.97 -4.82 33.02
N THR A 329 -23.93 -4.28 31.80
CA THR A 329 -22.67 -3.88 31.17
C THR A 329 -22.08 -2.63 31.81
N ILE A 330 -22.93 -1.72 32.30
CA ILE A 330 -22.49 -0.44 32.87
C ILE A 330 -21.86 -0.70 34.23
N ASN A 331 -22.58 -1.39 35.12
CA ASN A 331 -22.09 -1.71 36.45
C ASN A 331 -20.84 -2.61 36.40
N TRP A 332 -20.86 -3.63 35.54
CA TRP A 332 -19.69 -4.50 35.35
C TRP A 332 -18.48 -3.72 34.82
N ALA A 333 -18.65 -2.87 33.82
CA ALA A 333 -17.52 -2.15 33.23
C ALA A 333 -16.93 -1.12 34.21
N ARG A 334 -17.76 -0.42 35.00
CA ARG A 334 -17.28 0.47 36.07
C ARG A 334 -16.45 -0.30 37.10
N ALA A 335 -16.99 -1.40 37.63
CA ALA A 335 -16.29 -2.21 38.62
C ALA A 335 -14.99 -2.82 38.05
N GLU A 336 -14.99 -3.25 36.79
CA GLU A 336 -13.80 -3.83 36.15
C GLU A 336 -12.71 -2.77 35.89
N ILE A 337 -13.09 -1.56 35.49
CA ILE A 337 -12.13 -0.45 35.33
C ILE A 337 -11.57 -0.04 36.70
N GLU A 338 -12.41 0.07 37.72
CA GLU A 338 -11.99 0.40 39.10
C GLU A 338 -11.02 -0.65 39.66
N ARG A 339 -11.24 -1.94 39.35
CA ARG A 339 -10.33 -3.03 39.72
C ARG A 339 -9.01 -3.00 38.95
N LEU A 340 -9.07 -2.81 37.63
CA LEU A 340 -7.89 -2.91 36.75
C LEU A 340 -6.97 -1.69 36.82
N THR A 341 -7.51 -0.51 37.08
CA THR A 341 -6.73 0.75 37.10
C THR A 341 -5.56 0.71 38.09
N PRO A 342 -5.73 0.36 39.38
CA PRO A 342 -4.62 0.29 40.33
C PRO A 342 -3.62 -0.82 39.96
N GLU A 343 -4.09 -1.97 39.47
CA GLU A 343 -3.20 -3.06 39.03
C GLU A 343 -2.33 -2.63 37.83
N ILE A 344 -2.89 -1.84 36.91
CA ILE A 344 -2.16 -1.30 35.77
C ILE A 344 -1.16 -0.25 36.23
N GLU A 345 -1.54 0.64 37.14
CA GLU A 345 -0.65 1.67 37.69
C GLU A 345 0.55 1.06 38.43
N GLU A 346 0.33 0.00 39.20
CA GLU A 346 1.39 -0.75 39.87
C GLU A 346 2.36 -1.39 38.85
N LEU A 347 1.84 -2.06 37.83
CA LEU A 347 2.66 -2.63 36.76
C LEU A 347 3.41 -1.54 35.98
N GLN A 348 2.75 -0.43 35.63
CA GLN A 348 3.38 0.71 34.95
C GLN A 348 4.51 1.29 35.80
N ALA A 349 4.30 1.44 37.12
CA ALA A 349 5.34 1.89 38.04
C ALA A 349 6.54 0.92 38.07
N LYS A 350 6.28 -0.39 38.12
CA LYS A 350 7.33 -1.43 38.03
C LYS A 350 8.14 -1.34 36.75
N HIS A 351 7.48 -1.12 35.60
CA HIS A 351 8.16 -0.95 34.32
C HIS A 351 9.00 0.34 34.27
N ARG A 352 8.51 1.45 34.83
CA ARG A 352 9.25 2.72 34.90
C ARG A 352 10.42 2.67 35.87
N ALA A 353 10.30 1.92 36.97
CA ALA A 353 11.37 1.69 37.94
C ALA A 353 12.52 0.84 37.37
N GLY A 354 12.28 0.08 36.29
CA GLY A 354 13.27 -0.81 35.69
C GLY A 354 13.29 -2.22 36.29
N ASP A 355 12.32 -2.56 37.14
CA ASP A 355 12.21 -3.87 37.82
C ASP A 355 11.54 -4.95 36.95
N ALA A 356 11.14 -4.60 35.72
CA ALA A 356 10.52 -5.51 34.78
C ALA A 356 11.57 -6.35 34.02
N LYS A 357 11.18 -7.55 33.61
CA LYS A 357 12.04 -8.44 32.82
C LYS A 357 12.38 -7.79 31.47
N LEU A 358 13.66 -7.69 31.16
CA LEU A 358 14.16 -7.16 29.89
C LEU A 358 13.97 -8.17 28.75
N VAL A 359 13.74 -7.66 27.54
CA VAL A 359 13.74 -8.46 26.31
C VAL A 359 15.01 -8.22 25.51
N SER A 360 15.32 -9.12 24.57
CA SER A 360 16.55 -9.12 23.76
C SER A 360 16.59 -8.05 22.66
N SER A 361 16.12 -6.83 22.95
CA SER A 361 16.14 -5.69 22.02
C SER A 361 16.43 -4.38 22.75
N VAL A 362 17.21 -3.51 22.11
CA VAL A 362 17.54 -2.17 22.60
C VAL A 362 17.37 -1.14 21.50
N PHE A 363 16.81 0.01 21.85
CA PHE A 363 16.81 1.21 21.01
C PHE A 363 17.88 2.17 21.54
N VAL A 364 18.72 2.67 20.64
CA VAL A 364 19.80 3.60 20.98
C VAL A 364 19.61 4.86 20.15
N GLU A 365 19.35 5.99 20.81
CA GLU A 365 19.31 7.31 20.20
C GLU A 365 20.68 7.98 20.29
N PHE A 366 21.05 8.63 19.19
CA PHE A 366 22.27 9.40 19.06
C PHE A 366 21.96 10.91 18.99
N HIS A 367 22.94 11.74 19.36
CA HIS A 367 22.83 13.18 19.20
C HIS A 367 22.77 13.58 17.72
N ALA A 368 23.60 12.96 16.88
CA ALA A 368 23.67 13.20 15.44
C ALA A 368 23.18 11.99 14.62
N GLN A 369 22.57 12.25 13.46
CA GLN A 369 22.18 11.20 12.50
C GLN A 369 23.42 10.44 11.97
N ALA A 370 24.55 11.14 11.79
CA ALA A 370 25.85 10.58 11.42
C ALA A 370 26.24 9.38 12.30
N ASP A 371 26.13 9.55 13.61
CA ASP A 371 26.52 8.54 14.60
C ASP A 371 25.56 7.36 14.61
N ALA A 372 24.26 7.61 14.43
CA ALA A 372 23.27 6.55 14.26
C ALA A 372 23.54 5.71 13.01
N GLN A 373 23.87 6.34 11.88
CA GLN A 373 24.25 5.65 10.64
C GLN A 373 25.55 4.86 10.79
N ALA A 374 26.54 5.41 11.50
CA ALA A 374 27.79 4.73 11.81
C ALA A 374 27.55 3.47 12.65
N ALA A 375 26.75 3.58 13.71
CA ALA A 375 26.38 2.46 14.57
C ALA A 375 25.56 1.38 13.82
N PHE A 376 24.66 1.81 12.93
CA PHE A 376 23.88 0.92 12.07
C PHE A 376 24.75 0.11 11.11
N GLN A 377 25.85 0.69 10.61
CA GLN A 377 26.79 0.03 9.71
C GLN A 377 27.79 -0.86 10.47
N SER A 378 28.31 -0.40 11.61
CA SER A 378 29.36 -1.08 12.38
C SER A 378 28.90 -2.41 12.99
N VAL A 379 29.67 -3.48 12.81
CA VAL A 379 29.41 -4.77 13.45
C VAL A 379 29.40 -4.59 14.97
N ALA A 380 28.23 -4.77 15.60
CA ALA A 380 28.03 -4.46 17.01
C ALA A 380 28.52 -5.56 17.96
N HIS A 381 28.63 -6.80 17.50
CA HIS A 381 28.97 -7.95 18.34
C HIS A 381 29.90 -8.92 17.60
N ASN A 382 30.80 -9.58 18.34
CA ASN A 382 31.77 -10.54 17.79
C ASN A 382 31.13 -11.90 17.44
N LEU A 383 30.13 -12.35 18.20
CA LEU A 383 29.38 -13.57 17.89
C LEU A 383 28.44 -13.37 16.70
N PRO A 384 28.33 -14.35 15.79
CA PRO A 384 27.40 -14.29 14.67
C PRO A 384 25.96 -14.24 15.18
N LEU A 385 25.08 -13.57 14.41
CA LEU A 385 23.64 -13.51 14.65
C LEU A 385 23.20 -12.83 15.96
N HIS A 386 24.13 -12.22 16.71
CA HIS A 386 23.83 -11.39 17.88
C HIS A 386 23.84 -9.90 17.53
N MET A 387 23.01 -9.11 18.21
CA MET A 387 22.78 -7.68 17.92
C MET A 387 22.40 -7.41 16.45
N THR A 388 21.76 -8.37 15.80
CA THR A 388 21.37 -8.35 14.39
C THR A 388 20.03 -9.09 14.20
N PRO A 389 19.22 -8.71 13.21
CA PRO A 389 19.31 -7.52 12.36
C PRO A 389 19.12 -6.22 13.11
N ARG A 390 19.69 -5.16 12.52
CA ARG A 390 19.59 -3.77 12.98
C ARG A 390 18.60 -3.03 12.10
N TYR A 391 17.94 -2.01 12.64
CA TYR A 391 16.99 -1.18 11.90
C TYR A 391 17.15 0.28 12.30
N ILE A 392 16.94 1.18 11.34
CA ILE A 392 17.01 2.64 11.52
C ILE A 392 15.79 3.28 10.86
N GLY A 393 15.37 4.46 11.32
CA GLY A 393 14.19 5.13 10.76
C GLY A 393 12.88 4.47 11.16
N LEU A 394 12.83 3.84 12.34
CA LEU A 394 11.62 3.21 12.85
C LEU A 394 10.77 4.24 13.58
N ASP A 395 9.59 4.54 13.04
CA ASP A 395 8.54 5.25 13.76
C ASP A 395 8.05 4.38 14.95
N PRO A 396 8.11 4.88 16.20
CA PRO A 396 7.64 4.15 17.38
C PRO A 396 6.21 3.63 17.27
N THR A 397 5.33 4.36 16.57
CA THR A 397 3.93 3.94 16.37
C THR A 397 3.79 2.73 15.44
N GLN A 398 4.82 2.45 14.65
CA GLN A 398 4.87 1.35 13.68
C GLN A 398 5.67 0.13 14.19
N VAL A 399 6.21 0.20 15.41
CA VAL A 399 6.95 -0.91 16.04
C VAL A 399 5.99 -2.02 16.46
N ILE A 400 6.34 -3.27 16.12
CA ILE A 400 5.63 -4.47 16.53
C ILE A 400 6.32 -5.04 17.77
N TRP A 401 5.91 -4.53 18.93
CA TRP A 401 6.55 -4.83 20.22
C TRP A 401 6.60 -6.32 20.57
N SER A 402 5.55 -7.07 20.23
CA SER A 402 5.49 -8.52 20.44
C SER A 402 6.67 -9.27 19.79
N ASN A 403 7.26 -8.72 18.73
CA ASN A 403 8.34 -9.35 17.97
C ASN A 403 9.75 -8.95 18.46
N LEU A 404 9.86 -7.98 19.38
CA LEU A 404 11.15 -7.56 19.94
C LEU A 404 11.74 -8.60 20.92
N ARG A 405 10.92 -9.52 21.43
CA ARG A 405 11.37 -10.62 22.32
C ARG A 405 12.09 -11.77 21.60
N ILE A 406 12.04 -11.78 20.27
CA ILE A 406 12.47 -12.93 19.46
C ILE A 406 14.01 -13.03 19.49
N LYS A 407 14.52 -14.17 19.97
CA LYS A 407 15.94 -14.53 19.93
C LYS A 407 16.39 -14.88 18.49
N TRP A 408 17.70 -14.89 18.25
CA TRP A 408 18.25 -15.13 16.90
C TRP A 408 17.84 -16.48 16.28
N TRP A 409 17.82 -17.56 17.07
CA TRP A 409 17.48 -18.91 16.59
C TRP A 409 15.98 -19.05 16.32
N GLU A 410 15.14 -18.47 17.22
CA GLU A 410 13.69 -18.41 17.02
C GLU A 410 13.34 -17.65 15.75
N ARG A 411 14.08 -16.57 15.46
CA ARG A 411 13.89 -15.79 14.24
C ARG A 411 14.12 -16.63 12.99
N ILE A 412 15.20 -17.39 12.95
CA ILE A 412 15.51 -18.29 11.82
C ILE A 412 14.41 -19.34 11.67
N MET A 413 14.01 -20.02 12.76
CA MET A 413 12.96 -21.03 12.70
C MET A 413 11.61 -20.45 12.25
N ARG A 414 11.20 -19.31 12.81
CA ARG A 414 9.94 -18.64 12.46
C ARG A 414 9.94 -18.16 11.02
N TYR A 415 11.03 -17.56 10.56
CA TYR A 415 11.13 -17.08 9.18
C TYR A 415 11.12 -18.25 8.19
N SER A 416 11.89 -19.32 8.45
CA SER A 416 11.88 -20.53 7.61
C SER A 416 10.51 -21.20 7.58
N ALA A 417 9.83 -21.33 8.73
CA ALA A 417 8.47 -21.86 8.79
C ALA A 417 7.47 -20.98 8.02
N THR A 418 7.63 -19.66 8.10
CA THR A 418 6.81 -18.70 7.34
C THR A 418 7.01 -18.87 5.84
N VAL A 419 8.25 -18.96 5.37
CA VAL A 419 8.56 -19.18 3.94
C VAL A 419 8.03 -20.53 3.47
N ALA A 420 8.23 -21.61 4.25
CA ALA A 420 7.72 -22.93 3.92
C ALA A 420 6.18 -22.93 3.82
N PHE A 421 5.49 -22.29 4.77
CA PHE A 421 4.03 -22.13 4.73
C PHE A 421 3.59 -21.35 3.49
N VAL A 422 4.25 -20.23 3.17
CA VAL A 422 3.91 -19.42 1.98
C VAL A 422 4.13 -20.20 0.69
N CYS A 423 5.23 -20.95 0.56
CA CYS A 423 5.47 -21.82 -0.58
C CYS A 423 4.39 -22.90 -0.72
N ALA A 424 4.04 -23.57 0.37
CA ALA A 424 2.95 -24.55 0.38
C ALA A 424 1.61 -23.89 0.01
N MET A 425 1.30 -22.72 0.57
CA MET A 425 0.11 -21.95 0.26
C MET A 425 0.06 -21.62 -1.24
N ILE A 426 1.15 -21.15 -1.84
CA ILE A 426 1.23 -20.85 -3.28
C ILE A 426 0.96 -22.12 -4.09
N ILE A 427 1.59 -23.25 -3.79
CA ILE A 427 1.41 -24.50 -4.55
C ILE A 427 -0.03 -25.02 -4.44
N PHE A 428 -0.60 -25.02 -3.24
CA PHE A 428 -1.92 -25.61 -2.97
C PHE A 428 -3.10 -24.62 -3.15
N TRP A 429 -2.84 -23.35 -3.52
CA TRP A 429 -3.92 -22.35 -3.72
C TRP A 429 -4.88 -22.68 -4.87
N ALA A 430 -4.42 -23.52 -5.82
CA ALA A 430 -5.27 -24.03 -6.88
C ALA A 430 -6.46 -24.85 -6.33
N ILE A 431 -6.32 -25.48 -5.14
CA ILE A 431 -7.37 -26.32 -4.54
C ILE A 431 -8.59 -25.48 -4.12
N PRO A 432 -8.47 -24.43 -3.26
CA PRO A 432 -9.59 -23.54 -2.97
C PRO A 432 -10.19 -22.89 -4.22
N THR A 433 -9.33 -22.52 -5.18
CA THR A 433 -9.77 -21.91 -6.44
C THR A 433 -10.61 -22.89 -7.27
N ALA A 434 -10.17 -24.14 -7.40
CA ALA A 434 -10.90 -25.19 -8.10
C ALA A 434 -12.21 -25.54 -7.38
N PHE A 435 -12.23 -25.52 -6.05
CA PHE A 435 -13.46 -25.71 -5.28
C PHE A 435 -14.50 -24.62 -5.60
N VAL A 436 -14.10 -23.34 -5.57
CA VAL A 436 -15.00 -22.24 -5.95
C VAL A 436 -15.41 -22.35 -7.43
N GLY A 437 -14.49 -22.71 -8.31
CA GLY A 437 -14.77 -22.97 -9.72
C GLY A 437 -15.78 -24.12 -9.93
N SER A 438 -15.77 -25.15 -9.09
CA SER A 438 -16.74 -26.25 -9.18
C SER A 438 -18.18 -25.79 -8.90
N ILE A 439 -18.37 -24.71 -8.11
CA ILE A 439 -19.69 -24.12 -7.81
C ILE A 439 -20.38 -23.60 -9.07
N SER A 440 -19.61 -23.17 -10.09
CA SER A 440 -20.21 -22.78 -11.37
C SER A 440 -20.81 -23.96 -12.14
N ASN A 441 -20.43 -25.21 -11.80
CA ASN A 441 -21.03 -26.43 -12.33
C ASN A 441 -21.89 -27.13 -11.27
N ILE A 442 -23.00 -26.47 -10.91
CA ILE A 442 -23.91 -26.93 -9.85
C ILE A 442 -24.47 -28.34 -10.10
N ASN A 443 -24.71 -28.71 -11.36
CA ASN A 443 -25.29 -30.02 -11.71
C ASN A 443 -24.35 -31.17 -11.28
N TYR A 444 -23.04 -31.02 -11.56
CA TYR A 444 -22.03 -31.98 -11.12
C TYR A 444 -21.95 -32.10 -9.59
N LEU A 445 -22.10 -30.99 -8.87
CA LEU A 445 -22.10 -30.97 -7.40
C LEU A 445 -23.36 -31.61 -6.81
N THR A 446 -24.55 -31.36 -7.38
CA THR A 446 -25.81 -31.96 -6.91
C THR A 446 -25.89 -33.46 -7.18
N ASP A 447 -25.17 -33.95 -8.19
CA ASP A 447 -25.11 -35.37 -8.53
C ASP A 447 -24.17 -36.14 -7.57
N LYS A 448 -23.06 -35.52 -7.15
CA LYS A 448 -22.08 -36.14 -6.23
C LYS A 448 -22.37 -35.93 -4.74
N VAL A 449 -23.00 -34.83 -4.35
CA VAL A 449 -23.30 -34.50 -2.95
C VAL A 449 -24.81 -34.48 -2.76
N HIS A 450 -25.36 -35.59 -2.26
CA HIS A 450 -26.81 -35.77 -2.11
C HIS A 450 -27.50 -34.68 -1.27
N PHE A 451 -26.80 -34.11 -0.28
CA PHE A 451 -27.33 -32.99 0.53
C PHE A 451 -27.55 -31.70 -0.28
N LEU A 452 -26.85 -31.49 -1.41
CA LEU A 452 -27.00 -30.29 -2.24
C LEU A 452 -28.16 -30.36 -3.25
N ARG A 453 -28.89 -31.49 -3.33
CA ARG A 453 -30.02 -31.66 -4.27
C ARG A 453 -31.15 -30.65 -4.08
N PHE A 454 -31.27 -30.03 -2.89
CA PHE A 454 -32.22 -28.92 -2.66
C PHE A 454 -32.00 -27.75 -3.64
N ILE A 455 -30.80 -27.62 -4.21
CA ILE A 455 -30.45 -26.58 -5.19
C ILE A 455 -31.06 -26.86 -6.57
N ASN A 456 -31.52 -28.09 -6.83
CA ASN A 456 -32.26 -28.38 -8.07
C ASN A 456 -33.73 -27.93 -8.00
N ASP A 457 -34.26 -27.71 -6.79
CA ASP A 457 -35.66 -27.30 -6.58
C ASP A 457 -35.83 -25.77 -6.51
N VAL A 458 -34.73 -24.99 -6.55
CA VAL A 458 -34.81 -23.51 -6.58
C VAL A 458 -35.12 -22.95 -7.97
N PRO A 459 -35.84 -21.82 -8.06
CA PRO A 459 -36.15 -21.14 -9.31
C PRO A 459 -34.93 -20.91 -10.22
N SER A 460 -35.14 -20.98 -11.54
CA SER A 460 -34.09 -20.85 -12.56
C SER A 460 -33.26 -19.57 -12.44
N TRP A 461 -33.86 -18.45 -12.01
CA TRP A 461 -33.14 -17.20 -11.76
C TRP A 461 -32.20 -17.27 -10.55
N ILE A 462 -32.58 -17.97 -9.47
CA ILE A 462 -31.71 -18.22 -8.31
C ILE A 462 -30.58 -19.18 -8.68
N LYS A 463 -30.90 -20.24 -9.42
CA LYS A 463 -29.90 -21.17 -9.96
C LYS A 463 -28.88 -20.44 -10.83
N GLY A 464 -29.31 -19.50 -11.67
CA GLY A 464 -28.45 -18.62 -12.46
C GLY A 464 -27.53 -17.71 -11.62
N VAL A 465 -28.04 -17.12 -10.54
CA VAL A 465 -27.23 -16.33 -9.58
C VAL A 465 -26.19 -17.21 -8.87
N ILE A 466 -26.57 -18.41 -8.44
CA ILE A 466 -25.67 -19.36 -7.78
C ILE A 466 -24.59 -19.88 -8.72
N THR A 467 -24.86 -20.09 -10.01
CA THR A 467 -23.88 -20.62 -10.96
C THR A 467 -22.96 -19.57 -11.55
N SER A 468 -23.38 -18.30 -11.61
CA SER A 468 -22.60 -17.22 -12.24
C SER A 468 -22.07 -16.17 -11.26
N LEU A 469 -22.90 -15.63 -10.37
CA LEU A 469 -22.51 -14.54 -9.47
C LEU A 469 -21.78 -15.04 -8.23
N LEU A 470 -22.27 -16.12 -7.59
CA LEU A 470 -21.69 -16.66 -6.37
C LEU A 470 -20.22 -17.09 -6.54
N PRO A 471 -19.80 -17.81 -7.60
CA PRO A 471 -18.40 -18.18 -7.80
C PRO A 471 -17.53 -16.93 -8.01
N THR A 472 -18.01 -15.92 -8.74
CA THR A 472 -17.27 -14.66 -8.94
C THR A 472 -17.06 -13.90 -7.63
N VAL A 473 -18.09 -13.82 -6.78
CA VAL A 473 -18.00 -13.18 -5.46
C VAL A 473 -17.06 -13.96 -4.54
N LEU A 474 -17.21 -15.28 -4.47
CA LEU A 474 -16.34 -16.15 -3.66
C LEU A 474 -14.88 -16.11 -4.14
N MET A 475 -14.63 -16.08 -5.45
CA MET A 475 -13.30 -15.90 -6.02
C MET A 475 -12.70 -14.54 -5.63
N SER A 476 -13.51 -13.48 -5.67
CA SER A 476 -13.07 -12.14 -5.26
C SER A 476 -12.70 -12.10 -3.78
N VAL A 477 -13.49 -12.74 -2.92
CA VAL A 477 -13.20 -12.88 -1.48
C VAL A 477 -11.94 -13.73 -1.25
N LEU A 478 -11.79 -14.83 -1.98
CA LEU A 478 -10.63 -15.71 -1.90
C LEU A 478 -9.34 -14.94 -2.26
N MET A 479 -9.35 -14.17 -3.35
CA MET A 479 -8.19 -13.35 -3.75
C MET A 479 -7.91 -12.20 -2.78
N ALA A 480 -8.94 -11.61 -2.18
CA ALA A 480 -8.78 -10.58 -1.15
C ALA A 480 -8.18 -11.13 0.16
N LEU A 481 -8.36 -12.43 0.44
CA LEU A 481 -7.83 -13.09 1.63
C LEU A 481 -6.31 -13.31 1.55
N VAL A 482 -5.74 -13.52 0.36
CA VAL A 482 -4.32 -13.79 0.15
C VAL A 482 -3.41 -12.76 0.83
N PRO A 483 -3.49 -11.44 0.51
CA PRO A 483 -2.62 -10.46 1.14
C PRO A 483 -2.84 -10.35 2.66
N ILE A 484 -4.04 -10.66 3.17
CA ILE A 484 -4.32 -10.67 4.62
C ILE A 484 -3.55 -11.80 5.30
N ILE A 485 -3.59 -13.01 4.75
CA ILE A 485 -2.82 -14.16 5.25
C ILE A 485 -1.32 -13.85 5.17
N LEU A 486 -0.84 -13.30 4.05
CA LEU A 486 0.58 -12.97 3.88
C LEU A 486 1.08 -11.93 4.87
N ARG A 487 0.26 -10.91 5.19
CA ARG A 487 0.60 -9.91 6.24
C ARG A 487 0.66 -10.56 7.63
N LEU A 488 -0.30 -11.43 7.94
CA LEU A 488 -0.28 -12.20 9.19
C LEU A 488 0.97 -13.05 9.29
N MET A 489 1.32 -13.76 8.22
CA MET A 489 2.53 -14.58 8.13
C MET A 489 3.80 -13.75 8.28
N ALA A 490 3.89 -12.57 7.66
CA ALA A 490 5.01 -11.65 7.84
C ALA A 490 5.12 -11.13 9.29
N LYS A 491 3.99 -10.88 9.97
CA LYS A 491 3.97 -10.51 11.40
C LYS A 491 4.43 -11.68 12.28
N LEU A 492 3.93 -12.90 12.05
CA LEU A 492 4.32 -14.10 12.81
C LEU A 492 5.78 -14.53 12.55
N GLY A 493 6.30 -14.23 11.35
CA GLY A 493 7.69 -14.47 10.96
C GLY A 493 8.72 -13.59 11.68
N GLY A 494 8.27 -12.60 12.46
CA GLY A 494 9.14 -11.79 13.32
C GLY A 494 9.58 -10.46 12.74
N ALA A 495 8.84 -9.88 11.78
CA ALA A 495 9.08 -8.53 11.31
C ALA A 495 8.90 -7.51 12.47
N PRO A 496 9.87 -6.63 12.75
CA PRO A 496 9.83 -5.74 13.93
C PRO A 496 8.98 -4.49 13.72
N SER A 497 8.57 -4.18 12.49
CA SER A 497 7.77 -2.99 12.17
C SER A 497 6.74 -3.25 11.08
N LEU A 498 5.71 -2.40 11.02
CA LEU A 498 4.68 -2.46 9.98
C LEU A 498 5.27 -2.26 8.58
N ALA A 499 6.26 -1.38 8.44
CA ALA A 499 6.99 -1.19 7.17
C ALA A 499 7.70 -2.48 6.70
N ALA A 500 8.34 -3.21 7.62
CA ALA A 500 8.96 -4.50 7.31
C ALA A 500 7.92 -5.59 6.94
N VAL A 501 6.73 -5.53 7.54
CA VAL A 501 5.58 -6.38 7.17
C VAL A 501 5.12 -6.09 5.75
N GLU A 502 4.95 -4.81 5.36
CA GLU A 502 4.58 -4.43 3.98
C GLU A 502 5.60 -4.93 2.96
N LEU A 503 6.89 -4.69 3.22
CA LEU A 503 7.98 -5.12 2.35
C LEU A 503 7.94 -6.64 2.16
N THR A 504 7.85 -7.41 3.25
CA THR A 504 7.80 -8.87 3.20
C THR A 504 6.55 -9.37 2.46
N THR A 505 5.40 -8.75 2.73
CA THR A 505 4.14 -9.03 2.04
C THR A 505 4.26 -8.79 0.54
N GLN A 506 4.90 -7.68 0.12
CA GLN A 506 5.11 -7.37 -1.30
C GLN A 506 5.83 -8.51 -2.02
N ASN A 507 6.91 -9.05 -1.42
CA ASN A 507 7.66 -10.15 -2.03
C ASN A 507 6.84 -11.44 -2.11
N PHE A 508 6.19 -11.84 -1.03
CA PHE A 508 5.36 -13.05 -1.01
C PHE A 508 4.16 -12.94 -1.95
N TYR A 509 3.51 -11.77 -1.98
CA TYR A 509 2.35 -11.56 -2.82
C TYR A 509 2.74 -11.46 -4.29
N PHE A 510 3.88 -10.85 -4.62
CA PHE A 510 4.41 -10.87 -5.98
C PHE A 510 4.74 -12.29 -6.45
N ALA A 511 5.39 -13.11 -5.61
CA ALA A 511 5.65 -14.51 -5.94
C ALA A 511 4.34 -15.29 -6.18
N PHE A 512 3.33 -15.08 -5.31
CA PHE A 512 2.00 -15.64 -5.51
C PHE A 512 1.38 -15.20 -6.84
N GLN A 513 1.45 -13.90 -7.18
CA GLN A 513 0.91 -13.35 -8.41
C GLN A 513 1.57 -13.96 -9.66
N VAL A 514 2.90 -14.06 -9.68
CA VAL A 514 3.64 -14.67 -10.80
C VAL A 514 3.30 -16.15 -10.95
N VAL A 515 3.23 -16.92 -9.86
CA VAL A 515 2.94 -18.35 -9.94
C VAL A 515 1.47 -18.61 -10.26
N GLN A 516 0.55 -18.07 -9.49
CA GLN A 516 -0.88 -18.41 -9.60
C GLN A 516 -1.59 -17.62 -10.68
N VAL A 517 -1.36 -16.31 -10.79
CA VAL A 517 -2.11 -15.47 -11.74
C VAL A 517 -1.45 -15.46 -13.12
N PHE A 518 -0.14 -15.67 -13.21
CA PHE A 518 0.56 -15.78 -14.48
C PHE A 518 0.84 -17.24 -14.91
N LEU A 519 1.70 -17.99 -14.20
CA LEU A 519 2.13 -19.32 -14.69
C LEU A 519 0.98 -20.34 -14.73
N VAL A 520 0.23 -20.50 -13.64
CA VAL A 520 -0.87 -21.49 -13.56
C VAL A 520 -1.98 -21.15 -14.55
N VAL A 521 -2.38 -19.88 -14.67
CA VAL A 521 -3.42 -19.46 -15.63
C VAL A 521 -2.97 -19.69 -17.07
N THR A 522 -1.72 -19.37 -17.41
CA THR A 522 -1.15 -19.64 -18.73
C THR A 522 -1.25 -21.14 -19.08
N LEU A 523 -0.82 -22.01 -18.16
CA LEU A 523 -0.88 -23.47 -18.35
C LEU A 523 -2.31 -24.03 -18.37
N ALA A 524 -3.22 -23.48 -17.56
CA ALA A 524 -4.61 -23.91 -17.50
C ALA A 524 -5.40 -23.49 -18.76
N SER A 525 -5.11 -22.30 -19.31
CA SER A 525 -5.73 -21.82 -20.55
C SER A 525 -5.40 -22.71 -21.76
N SER A 526 -4.28 -23.45 -21.71
CA SER A 526 -3.79 -24.32 -22.78
C SER A 526 -4.25 -25.79 -22.74
N ALA A 527 -5.44 -26.05 -22.17
CA ALA A 527 -6.08 -27.36 -21.96
C ALA A 527 -5.68 -28.13 -20.69
N SER A 528 -6.68 -28.66 -19.98
CA SER A 528 -6.56 -29.39 -18.71
C SER A 528 -5.63 -30.62 -18.77
N ALA A 529 -5.36 -31.16 -19.96
CA ALA A 529 -4.47 -32.31 -20.17
C ALA A 529 -2.97 -31.99 -19.91
N VAL A 530 -2.57 -30.72 -19.98
CA VAL A 530 -1.19 -30.28 -19.75
C VAL A 530 -0.77 -30.46 -18.29
N VAL A 531 -1.70 -30.24 -17.35
CA VAL A 531 -1.45 -30.42 -15.91
C VAL A 531 -1.10 -31.88 -15.60
N THR A 532 -1.83 -32.83 -16.16
CA THR A 532 -1.55 -34.26 -16.02
C THR A 532 -0.22 -34.66 -16.65
N LYS A 533 0.15 -34.05 -17.80
CA LYS A 533 1.45 -34.26 -18.43
C LYS A 533 2.62 -33.74 -17.58
N ILE A 534 2.48 -32.60 -16.90
CA ILE A 534 3.55 -32.05 -16.04
C ILE A 534 3.74 -32.90 -14.78
N ILE A 535 2.65 -33.40 -14.18
CA ILE A 535 2.74 -34.31 -13.02
C ILE A 535 3.49 -35.59 -13.40
N ASN A 536 3.24 -36.11 -14.61
CA ASN A 536 3.86 -37.34 -15.09
C ASN A 536 5.29 -37.11 -15.60
N GLU A 537 5.59 -35.97 -16.21
CA GLU A 537 6.89 -35.61 -16.79
C GLU A 537 7.29 -34.16 -16.46
N PRO A 538 7.84 -33.90 -15.26
CA PRO A 538 8.23 -32.55 -14.83
C PRO A 538 9.30 -31.91 -15.73
N SER A 539 10.14 -32.72 -16.38
CA SER A 539 11.18 -32.27 -17.30
C SER A 539 10.63 -31.58 -18.56
N SER A 540 9.38 -31.86 -18.94
CA SER A 540 8.71 -31.26 -20.10
C SER A 540 8.10 -29.88 -19.82
N ALA A 541 8.11 -29.40 -18.57
CA ALA A 541 7.44 -28.17 -18.18
C ALA A 541 7.92 -26.95 -18.99
N ALA A 542 9.22 -26.86 -19.29
CA ALA A 542 9.79 -25.75 -20.06
C ALA A 542 9.31 -25.72 -21.52
N SER A 543 9.22 -26.89 -22.18
CA SER A 543 8.74 -26.97 -23.57
C SER A 543 7.23 -26.80 -23.66
N LEU A 544 6.48 -27.33 -22.69
CA LEU A 544 5.04 -27.10 -22.57
C LEU A 544 4.72 -25.62 -22.33
N LEU A 545 5.48 -24.95 -21.46
CA LEU A 545 5.33 -23.51 -21.22
C LEU A 545 5.61 -22.70 -22.49
N ALA A 546 6.69 -23.03 -23.22
CA ALA A 546 7.05 -22.35 -24.46
C ALA A 546 5.97 -22.47 -25.54
N ASN A 547 5.35 -23.64 -25.71
CA ASN A 547 4.27 -23.85 -26.68
C ASN A 547 2.98 -23.09 -26.33
N ASN A 548 2.69 -22.96 -25.04
CA ASN A 548 1.39 -22.47 -24.57
C ASN A 548 1.36 -20.95 -24.31
N ILE A 549 2.52 -20.33 -24.06
CA ILE A 549 2.60 -18.89 -23.85
C ILE A 549 2.06 -18.10 -25.05
N PRO A 550 2.49 -18.34 -26.31
CA PRO A 550 1.96 -17.59 -27.45
C PRO A 550 0.43 -17.68 -27.57
N LEU A 551 -0.14 -18.85 -27.27
CA LEU A 551 -1.58 -19.10 -27.33
C LEU A 551 -2.35 -18.36 -26.22
N ALA A 552 -1.76 -18.21 -25.04
CA ALA A 552 -2.36 -17.49 -23.92
C ALA A 552 -2.35 -15.95 -24.07
N SER A 553 -1.68 -15.41 -25.10
CA SER A 553 -1.55 -13.95 -25.30
C SER A 553 -2.91 -13.24 -25.39
N ASN A 554 -3.90 -13.82 -26.08
CA ASN A 554 -5.25 -13.26 -26.20
C ASN A 554 -5.94 -13.12 -24.83
N PHE A 555 -5.78 -14.11 -23.95
CA PHE A 555 -6.30 -14.03 -22.58
C PHE A 555 -5.70 -12.83 -21.83
N TYR A 556 -4.38 -12.62 -21.95
CA TYR A 556 -3.71 -11.51 -21.26
C TYR A 556 -4.05 -10.14 -21.84
N ILE A 557 -4.30 -10.04 -23.15
CA ILE A 557 -4.85 -8.81 -23.75
C ILE A 557 -6.20 -8.48 -23.10
N SER A 558 -7.13 -9.45 -23.06
CA SER A 558 -8.42 -9.29 -22.42
C SER A 558 -8.31 -8.97 -20.93
N TYR A 559 -7.41 -9.64 -20.22
CA TYR A 559 -7.14 -9.40 -18.79
C TYR A 559 -6.64 -7.96 -18.54
N ILE A 560 -5.68 -7.48 -19.33
CA ILE A 560 -5.14 -6.12 -19.21
C ILE A 560 -6.20 -5.07 -19.53
N ILE A 561 -7.07 -5.31 -20.52
CA ILE A 561 -8.18 -4.41 -20.84
C ILE A 561 -9.18 -4.33 -19.69
N LEU A 562 -9.58 -5.47 -19.14
CA LEU A 562 -10.51 -5.54 -18.01
C LEU A 562 -9.93 -4.85 -16.77
N GLN A 563 -8.66 -5.12 -16.44
CA GLN A 563 -7.96 -4.47 -15.33
C GLN A 563 -7.82 -2.96 -15.59
N GLY A 564 -7.30 -2.59 -16.76
CA GLY A 564 -7.03 -1.21 -17.14
C GLY A 564 -8.26 -0.33 -17.20
N LEU A 565 -9.40 -0.83 -17.69
CA LEU A 565 -10.66 -0.05 -17.75
C LEU A 565 -11.47 -0.18 -16.46
N SER A 566 -11.87 -1.39 -16.08
CA SER A 566 -12.86 -1.58 -15.02
C SER A 566 -12.26 -1.35 -13.62
N PHE A 567 -11.04 -1.82 -13.35
CA PHE A 567 -10.44 -1.63 -12.02
C PHE A 567 -9.88 -0.22 -11.81
N SER A 568 -9.38 0.47 -12.85
CA SER A 568 -9.00 1.88 -12.73
C SER A 568 -10.22 2.78 -12.47
N ALA A 569 -11.34 2.54 -13.17
CA ALA A 569 -12.61 3.22 -12.92
C ALA A 569 -13.15 2.90 -11.52
N GLY A 570 -13.05 1.64 -11.08
CA GLY A 570 -13.38 1.23 -9.71
C GLY A 570 -12.50 1.90 -8.65
N ALA A 571 -11.21 2.11 -8.93
CA ALA A 571 -10.28 2.81 -8.04
C ALA A 571 -10.62 4.31 -7.90
N LEU A 572 -11.17 4.95 -8.94
CA LEU A 572 -11.74 6.30 -8.85
C LEU A 572 -13.02 6.32 -8.02
N LEU A 573 -13.94 5.39 -8.29
CA LEU A 573 -15.24 5.31 -7.63
C LEU A 573 -15.14 4.93 -6.13
N GLN A 574 -14.08 4.24 -5.73
CA GLN A 574 -13.86 3.78 -4.36
C GLN A 574 -15.07 3.04 -3.76
N ILE A 575 -15.56 2.03 -4.49
CA ILE A 575 -16.76 1.26 -4.12
C ILE A 575 -16.67 0.71 -2.70
N SER A 576 -15.53 0.15 -2.31
CA SER A 576 -15.28 -0.34 -0.95
C SER A 576 -15.40 0.76 0.10
N GLY A 577 -14.84 1.94 -0.19
CA GLY A 577 -14.95 3.14 0.65
C GLY A 577 -16.40 3.61 0.81
N LEU A 578 -17.19 3.62 -0.27
CA LEU A 578 -18.61 4.00 -0.23
C LEU A 578 -19.46 3.05 0.62
N ILE A 579 -19.27 1.73 0.44
CA ILE A 579 -20.02 0.71 1.18
C ILE A 579 -19.70 0.80 2.68
N VAL A 580 -18.42 0.84 3.03
CA VAL A 580 -17.98 0.97 4.43
C VAL A 580 -18.41 2.33 5.01
N GLY A 581 -18.27 3.38 4.21
CA GLY A 581 -18.55 4.77 4.57
C GLY A 581 -20.01 5.03 4.93
N LYS A 582 -20.93 4.67 4.03
CA LYS A 582 -22.36 4.99 4.14
C LYS A 582 -23.21 3.86 4.69
N ILE A 583 -23.05 2.65 4.16
CA ILE A 583 -23.94 1.53 4.48
C ILE A 583 -23.54 0.96 5.84
N LEU A 584 -22.29 0.52 5.96
CA LEU A 584 -21.80 -0.10 7.18
C LEU A 584 -21.78 0.91 8.32
N GLY A 585 -21.46 2.17 8.01
CA GLY A 585 -21.45 3.24 8.99
C GLY A 585 -22.79 3.53 9.65
N ARG A 586 -23.89 3.50 8.88
CA ARG A 586 -25.24 3.67 9.42
C ARG A 586 -25.66 2.53 10.35
N LEU A 587 -25.09 1.33 10.17
CA LEU A 587 -25.44 0.13 10.94
C LEU A 587 -24.53 -0.10 12.16
N LEU A 588 -23.24 0.23 12.07
CA LEU A 588 -22.24 -0.09 13.10
C LEU A 588 -21.90 1.08 14.04
N ASP A 589 -22.18 2.33 13.65
CA ASP A 589 -21.87 3.48 14.49
C ASP A 589 -22.91 3.70 15.57
N ASN A 590 -22.58 3.13 16.73
CA ASN A 590 -23.40 3.27 17.91
C ASN A 590 -22.83 4.25 18.93
N THR A 591 -21.66 4.88 18.69
CA THR A 591 -21.05 5.89 19.58
C THR A 591 -20.49 7.09 18.80
N PRO A 592 -20.44 8.30 19.40
CA PRO A 592 -19.83 9.48 18.77
C PRO A 592 -18.38 9.25 18.33
N ARG A 593 -17.58 8.52 19.12
CA ARG A 593 -16.19 8.17 18.77
C ARG A 593 -16.09 7.38 17.48
N LYS A 594 -16.97 6.40 17.25
CA LYS A 594 -16.96 5.60 16.01
C LYS A 594 -17.30 6.47 14.80
N MET A 595 -18.25 7.40 14.94
CA MET A 595 -18.58 8.39 13.92
C MET A 595 -17.39 9.30 13.62
N TYR A 596 -16.73 9.83 14.66
CA TYR A 596 -15.54 10.65 14.49
C TYR A 596 -14.39 9.86 13.86
N LYS A 597 -14.07 8.65 14.34
CA LYS A 597 -12.99 7.82 13.79
C LYS A 597 -13.20 7.51 12.31
N ARG A 598 -14.44 7.20 11.88
CA ARG A 598 -14.76 7.08 10.46
C ARG A 598 -14.60 8.42 9.73
N TRP A 599 -15.08 9.51 10.32
CA TRP A 599 -14.96 10.85 9.73
C TRP A 599 -13.54 11.43 9.75
N SER A 600 -12.62 10.95 10.58
CA SER A 600 -11.23 11.45 10.65
C SER A 600 -10.27 10.53 9.90
N SER A 601 -10.59 9.24 9.80
CA SER A 601 -9.77 8.28 9.05
C SER A 601 -9.76 8.57 7.55
N LEU A 602 -8.57 8.55 6.98
CA LEU A 602 -8.33 8.63 5.55
C LEU A 602 -8.06 7.22 5.01
N ALA A 603 -8.37 6.98 3.73
CA ALA A 603 -8.13 5.69 3.11
C ALA A 603 -6.63 5.40 3.06
N GLY A 604 -6.16 4.44 3.85
CA GLY A 604 -4.78 3.97 3.83
C GLY A 604 -4.51 3.06 2.64
N LEU A 605 -3.28 3.08 2.12
CA LEU A 605 -2.82 2.14 1.11
C LEU A 605 -1.98 1.03 1.74
N GLY A 606 -2.36 -0.22 1.47
CA GLY A 606 -1.52 -1.37 1.79
C GLY A 606 -0.47 -1.56 0.70
N TRP A 607 0.72 -0.99 0.87
CA TRP A 607 1.79 -1.02 -0.14
C TRP A 607 2.12 -2.44 -0.64
N GLY A 608 2.17 -3.40 0.28
CA GLY A 608 2.44 -4.81 -0.03
C GLY A 608 1.34 -5.50 -0.85
N THR A 609 0.17 -4.88 -0.99
CA THR A 609 -0.93 -5.35 -1.85
C THR A 609 -0.98 -4.60 -3.18
N VAL A 610 -0.71 -3.29 -3.15
CA VAL A 610 -0.84 -2.40 -4.32
C VAL A 610 0.27 -2.64 -5.35
N TYR A 611 1.53 -2.65 -4.92
CA TYR A 611 2.67 -2.80 -5.85
C TYR A 611 2.63 -4.10 -6.65
N PRO A 612 2.44 -5.30 -6.05
CA PRO A 612 2.51 -6.56 -6.78
C PRO A 612 1.51 -6.70 -7.93
N VAL A 613 0.32 -6.09 -7.81
CA VAL A 613 -0.70 -6.13 -8.86
C VAL A 613 -0.24 -5.35 -10.09
N PHE A 614 0.27 -4.13 -9.92
CA PHE A 614 0.77 -3.32 -11.05
C PHE A 614 2.06 -3.86 -11.62
N THR A 615 2.95 -4.34 -10.76
CA THR A 615 4.17 -5.02 -11.20
C THR A 615 3.84 -6.26 -12.03
N LEU A 616 2.82 -7.05 -11.66
CA LEU A 616 2.40 -8.19 -12.47
C LEU A 616 1.93 -7.76 -13.87
N LEU A 617 1.10 -6.72 -13.99
CA LEU A 617 0.65 -6.21 -15.29
C LEU A 617 1.83 -5.79 -16.17
N ALA A 618 2.83 -5.10 -15.58
CA ALA A 618 4.04 -4.72 -16.29
C ALA A 618 4.90 -5.95 -16.67
N VAL A 619 5.03 -6.94 -15.77
CA VAL A 619 5.73 -8.20 -16.03
C VAL A 619 5.09 -8.97 -17.19
N ILE A 620 3.75 -9.08 -17.23
CA ILE A 620 3.03 -9.70 -18.34
C ILE A 620 3.31 -8.95 -19.65
N ALA A 621 3.25 -7.62 -19.64
CA ALA A 621 3.55 -6.81 -20.82
C ALA A 621 4.99 -7.01 -21.32
N ILE A 622 5.97 -7.13 -20.41
CA ILE A 622 7.36 -7.44 -20.74
C ILE A 622 7.47 -8.85 -21.34
N ILE A 623 6.82 -9.86 -20.75
CA ILE A 623 6.88 -11.25 -21.23
C ILE A 623 6.30 -11.39 -22.64
N TYR A 624 5.22 -10.67 -22.95
CA TYR A 624 4.60 -10.74 -24.27
C TYR A 624 5.17 -9.74 -25.29
N SER A 625 6.06 -8.82 -24.88
CA SER A 625 6.63 -7.78 -25.74
C SER A 625 7.15 -8.28 -27.08
N CYS A 626 7.88 -9.40 -27.07
CA CYS A 626 8.51 -9.98 -28.26
C CYS A 626 7.77 -11.20 -28.81
N ILE A 627 6.78 -11.72 -28.06
CA ILE A 627 5.98 -12.90 -28.44
C ILE A 627 4.67 -12.47 -29.11
N ALA A 628 3.94 -11.57 -28.48
CA ALA A 628 2.69 -10.99 -28.98
C ALA A 628 2.73 -9.47 -28.74
N PRO A 629 3.43 -8.70 -29.59
CA PRO A 629 3.73 -7.29 -29.35
C PRO A 629 2.50 -6.45 -29.02
N LEU A 630 1.35 -6.74 -29.63
CA LEU A 630 0.09 -6.02 -29.43
C LEU A 630 -0.30 -5.83 -27.95
N VAL A 631 0.10 -6.75 -27.06
CA VAL A 631 -0.08 -6.64 -25.60
C VAL A 631 0.46 -5.31 -25.05
N LEU A 632 1.61 -4.82 -25.54
CA LEU A 632 2.22 -3.56 -25.09
C LEU A 632 1.34 -2.34 -25.35
N GLY A 633 0.58 -2.33 -26.45
CA GLY A 633 -0.33 -1.24 -26.78
C GLY A 633 -1.46 -1.12 -25.76
N PHE A 634 -2.12 -2.23 -25.45
CA PHE A 634 -3.18 -2.28 -24.43
C PHE A 634 -2.62 -2.03 -23.02
N ALA A 635 -1.44 -2.58 -22.70
CA ALA A 635 -0.78 -2.36 -21.41
C ALA A 635 -0.44 -0.88 -21.19
N THR A 636 0.00 -0.16 -22.23
CA THR A 636 0.30 1.27 -22.16
C THR A 636 -0.92 2.07 -21.69
N ILE A 637 -2.08 1.83 -22.32
CA ILE A 637 -3.34 2.51 -21.99
C ILE A 637 -3.80 2.11 -20.60
N GLY A 638 -3.83 0.80 -20.29
CA GLY A 638 -4.31 0.30 -19.00
C GLY A 638 -3.49 0.79 -17.81
N LEU A 639 -2.16 0.76 -17.90
CA LEU A 639 -1.26 1.27 -16.85
C LEU A 639 -1.34 2.79 -16.71
N TYR A 640 -1.54 3.53 -17.81
CA TYR A 640 -1.75 4.97 -17.74
C TYR A 640 -3.09 5.35 -17.07
N LEU A 641 -4.16 4.58 -17.31
CA LEU A 641 -5.43 4.77 -16.61
C LEU A 641 -5.28 4.52 -15.09
N PHE A 642 -4.46 3.55 -14.68
CA PHE A 642 -4.11 3.39 -13.27
C PHE A 642 -3.31 4.57 -12.72
N TYR A 643 -2.32 5.08 -13.46
CA TYR A 643 -1.62 6.31 -13.08
C TYR A 643 -2.61 7.46 -12.84
N PHE A 644 -3.55 7.67 -13.77
CA PHE A 644 -4.58 8.70 -13.64
C PHE A 644 -5.45 8.52 -12.39
N ALA A 645 -5.95 7.30 -12.15
CA ALA A 645 -6.81 6.99 -11.01
C ALA A 645 -6.08 7.14 -9.67
N TYR A 646 -4.86 6.61 -9.56
CA TYR A 646 -4.08 6.70 -8.32
C TYR A 646 -3.57 8.12 -8.08
N ARG A 647 -3.26 8.88 -9.13
CA ARG A 647 -2.92 10.31 -9.00
C ARG A 647 -4.05 11.10 -8.37
N TYR A 648 -5.29 10.90 -8.82
CA TYR A 648 -6.46 11.50 -8.18
C TYR A 648 -6.57 11.09 -6.70
N ASN A 649 -6.42 9.79 -6.41
CA ASN A 649 -6.53 9.27 -5.06
C ASN A 649 -5.47 9.85 -4.12
N MET A 650 -4.19 9.90 -4.52
CA MET A 650 -3.10 10.47 -3.71
C MET A 650 -3.29 11.95 -3.45
N LEU A 651 -3.76 12.71 -4.45
CA LEU A 651 -3.99 14.14 -4.29
C LEU A 651 -5.19 14.44 -3.40
N PHE A 652 -6.30 13.71 -3.51
CA PHE A 652 -7.56 14.15 -2.89
C PHE A 652 -8.12 13.24 -1.80
N VAL A 653 -7.76 11.96 -1.75
CA VAL A 653 -8.47 10.96 -0.93
C VAL A 653 -7.60 10.18 0.05
N SER A 654 -6.54 9.55 -0.42
CA SER A 654 -5.78 8.57 0.35
C SER A 654 -4.76 9.22 1.29
N ASN A 655 -4.27 8.45 2.25
CA ASN A 655 -3.13 8.84 3.07
C ASN A 655 -2.12 7.70 3.19
N ALA A 656 -0.85 8.04 3.40
CA ALA A 656 0.20 7.07 3.69
C ALA A 656 0.26 6.86 5.21
N ASN A 657 -0.25 5.72 5.68
CA ASN A 657 -0.24 5.39 7.10
C ASN A 657 1.03 4.66 7.54
N ILE A 658 1.75 4.06 6.59
CA ILE A 658 2.97 3.29 6.81
C ILE A 658 4.06 3.92 5.95
N ASP A 659 5.20 4.21 6.56
CA ASP A 659 6.36 4.78 5.87
C ASP A 659 7.41 3.70 5.65
N THR A 660 7.66 3.37 4.38
CA THR A 660 8.67 2.40 3.96
C THR A 660 9.93 3.05 3.40
N GLN A 661 10.04 4.38 3.48
CA GLN A 661 11.15 5.16 2.96
C GLN A 661 11.41 4.89 1.47
N GLY A 662 10.37 4.59 0.69
CA GLY A 662 10.45 4.30 -0.74
C GLY A 662 11.00 2.92 -1.09
N LYS A 663 11.29 2.05 -0.12
CA LYS A 663 11.88 0.72 -0.39
C LYS A 663 10.95 -0.18 -1.22
N ASN A 664 9.64 0.00 -1.12
CA ASN A 664 8.67 -0.74 -1.93
C ASN A 664 8.82 -0.46 -3.43
N PHE A 665 9.15 0.78 -3.80
CA PHE A 665 9.39 1.20 -5.19
C PHE A 665 10.59 0.50 -5.78
N TYR A 666 11.75 0.56 -5.09
CA TYR A 666 12.96 -0.13 -5.53
C TYR A 666 12.72 -1.63 -5.70
N ARG A 667 12.02 -2.24 -4.74
CA ARG A 667 11.64 -3.66 -4.80
C ARG A 667 10.74 -3.97 -6.00
N ALA A 668 9.81 -3.09 -6.34
CA ALA A 668 8.96 -3.24 -7.52
C ALA A 668 9.75 -3.13 -8.83
N LEU A 669 10.77 -2.26 -8.90
CA LEU A 669 11.70 -2.19 -10.04
C LEU A 669 12.45 -3.51 -10.21
N GLN A 670 12.96 -4.07 -9.10
CA GLN A 670 13.64 -5.37 -9.10
C GLN A 670 12.71 -6.51 -9.57
N HIS A 671 11.43 -6.48 -9.18
CA HIS A 671 10.44 -7.43 -9.65
C HIS A 671 10.19 -7.37 -11.18
N LEU A 672 10.39 -6.22 -11.85
CA LEU A 672 10.31 -6.14 -13.32
C LEU A 672 11.36 -7.00 -14.02
N THR A 673 12.52 -7.22 -13.40
CA THR A 673 13.58 -8.09 -13.94
C THR A 673 13.09 -9.53 -14.09
N VAL A 674 12.17 -9.99 -13.22
CA VAL A 674 11.55 -11.32 -13.32
C VAL A 674 10.81 -11.49 -14.65
N GLY A 675 10.12 -10.44 -15.12
CA GLY A 675 9.49 -10.47 -16.45
C GLY A 675 10.49 -10.59 -17.59
N CYS A 676 11.66 -9.94 -17.47
CA CYS A 676 12.74 -10.06 -18.44
C CYS A 676 13.32 -11.49 -18.45
N TYR A 677 13.55 -12.09 -17.28
CA TYR A 677 14.03 -13.47 -17.17
C TYR A 677 13.04 -14.48 -17.72
N ILE A 678 11.76 -14.33 -17.40
CA ILE A 678 10.71 -15.20 -17.96
C ILE A 678 10.68 -15.05 -19.49
N LEU A 679 10.69 -13.83 -20.03
CA LEU A 679 10.77 -13.60 -21.48
C LEU A 679 11.96 -14.33 -22.11
N MET A 680 13.18 -14.17 -21.57
CA MET A 680 14.38 -14.82 -22.09
C MET A 680 14.27 -16.34 -22.06
N VAL A 681 13.82 -16.92 -20.94
CA VAL A 681 13.61 -18.37 -20.81
C VAL A 681 12.56 -18.88 -21.80
N CYS A 682 11.49 -18.12 -22.03
CA CYS A 682 10.44 -18.48 -22.98
C CYS A 682 10.94 -18.42 -24.43
N LEU A 683 11.70 -17.39 -24.80
CA LEU A 683 12.33 -17.29 -26.13
C LEU A 683 13.35 -18.40 -26.36
N ILE A 684 14.16 -18.75 -25.35
CA ILE A 684 15.06 -19.91 -25.40
C ILE A 684 14.26 -21.19 -25.66
N GLY A 685 13.15 -21.40 -24.93
CA GLY A 685 12.27 -22.55 -25.13
C GLY A 685 11.68 -22.61 -26.54
N LEU A 686 11.17 -21.48 -27.05
CA LEU A 686 10.60 -21.36 -28.39
C LEU A 686 11.64 -21.60 -29.49
N PHE A 687 12.84 -21.02 -29.35
CA PHE A 687 13.94 -21.24 -30.29
C PHE A 687 14.43 -22.69 -30.25
N ALA A 688 14.51 -23.30 -29.07
CA ALA A 688 14.87 -24.71 -28.91
C ALA A 688 13.89 -25.65 -29.62
N ILE A 689 12.58 -25.39 -29.53
CA ILE A 689 11.57 -26.15 -30.27
C ILE A 689 11.79 -25.98 -31.79
N GLY A 690 12.05 -24.74 -32.24
CA GLY A 690 12.39 -24.48 -33.64
C GLY A 690 13.66 -25.20 -34.12
N THR A 691 14.65 -25.44 -33.25
CA THR A 691 15.87 -26.18 -33.63
C THR A 691 15.62 -27.63 -33.99
N ALA A 692 14.59 -28.25 -33.38
CA ALA A 692 14.20 -29.62 -33.71
C ALA A 692 13.64 -29.73 -35.14
N ALA A 693 13.02 -28.66 -35.64
CA ALA A 693 12.50 -28.59 -37.00
C ALA A 693 13.55 -28.12 -38.02
N ASN A 694 14.37 -27.11 -37.68
CA ASN A 694 15.37 -26.55 -38.59
C ASN A 694 16.64 -26.09 -37.86
N ARG A 695 17.81 -26.47 -38.39
CA ARG A 695 19.13 -26.08 -37.84
C ARG A 695 19.36 -24.56 -37.82
N ILE A 696 18.67 -23.76 -38.65
CA ILE A 696 18.81 -22.29 -38.68
C ILE A 696 18.39 -21.65 -37.34
N ALA A 697 17.41 -22.23 -36.63
CA ALA A 697 16.95 -21.72 -35.33
C ALA A 697 18.00 -21.87 -34.21
N LEU A 698 19.09 -22.63 -34.44
CA LEU A 698 20.17 -22.82 -33.47
C LEU A 698 20.95 -21.52 -33.21
N GLY A 699 21.08 -20.65 -34.23
CA GLY A 699 21.70 -19.33 -34.09
C GLY A 699 21.04 -18.45 -33.03
N PRO A 700 19.75 -18.08 -33.17
CA PRO A 700 19.07 -17.24 -32.19
C PRO A 700 18.96 -17.89 -30.80
N LEU A 701 18.94 -19.22 -30.71
CA LEU A 701 19.02 -19.94 -29.44
C LEU A 701 20.33 -19.66 -28.69
N ILE A 702 21.49 -19.87 -29.33
CA ILE A 702 22.80 -19.65 -28.72
C ILE A 702 22.97 -18.18 -28.34
N LEU A 703 22.59 -17.26 -29.23
CA LEU A 703 22.63 -15.82 -28.97
C LEU A 703 21.81 -15.46 -27.73
N MET A 704 20.58 -15.98 -27.61
CA MET A 704 19.74 -15.68 -26.45
C MET A 704 20.33 -16.24 -25.14
N ILE A 705 20.98 -17.40 -25.16
CA ILE A 705 21.67 -17.96 -23.97
C ILE A 705 22.85 -17.07 -23.56
N ILE A 706 23.67 -16.61 -24.51
CA ILE A 706 24.78 -15.68 -24.23
C ILE A 706 24.24 -14.39 -23.61
N PHE A 707 23.15 -13.85 -24.17
CA PHE A 707 22.52 -12.64 -23.65
C PHE A 707 21.94 -12.83 -22.24
N LEU A 708 21.37 -14.00 -21.94
CA LEU A 708 20.92 -14.35 -20.59
C LEU A 708 22.08 -14.33 -19.59
N ILE A 709 23.21 -14.97 -19.93
CA ILE A 709 24.41 -14.98 -19.07
C ILE A 709 24.91 -13.55 -18.84
N PHE A 710 25.05 -12.76 -19.91
CA PHE A 710 25.44 -11.35 -19.80
C PHE A 710 24.48 -10.56 -18.90
N THR A 711 23.18 -10.74 -19.07
CA THR A 711 22.15 -10.06 -18.27
C THR A 711 22.23 -10.45 -16.79
N VAL A 712 22.49 -11.72 -16.48
CA VAL A 712 22.71 -12.19 -15.09
C VAL A 712 23.94 -11.52 -14.49
N LEU A 713 25.07 -11.50 -15.21
CA LEU A 713 26.30 -10.86 -14.73
C LEU A 713 26.12 -9.36 -14.51
N TYR A 714 25.48 -8.66 -15.46
CA TYR A 714 25.13 -7.25 -15.32
C TYR A 714 24.25 -6.99 -14.10
N HIS A 715 23.19 -7.79 -13.93
CA HIS A 715 22.25 -7.62 -12.81
C HIS A 715 22.91 -7.87 -11.45
N VAL A 716 23.76 -8.89 -11.32
CA VAL A 716 24.55 -9.13 -10.10
C VAL A 716 25.48 -7.94 -9.83
N SER A 717 26.23 -7.49 -10.84
CA SER A 717 27.11 -6.32 -10.70
C SER A 717 26.37 -5.06 -10.30
N LEU A 718 25.19 -4.82 -10.89
CA LEU A 718 24.33 -3.68 -10.58
C LEU A 718 23.87 -3.72 -9.11
N ASN A 719 23.38 -4.87 -8.65
CA ASN A 719 22.91 -5.01 -7.27
C ASN A 719 24.05 -4.84 -6.26
N SER A 720 25.24 -5.39 -6.54
CA SER A 720 26.41 -5.18 -5.69
C SER A 720 26.83 -3.71 -5.60
N ALA A 721 26.68 -2.93 -6.67
CA ALA A 721 27.00 -1.50 -6.68
C ALA A 721 25.94 -0.64 -5.96
N LEU A 722 24.65 -0.97 -6.13
CA LEU A 722 23.55 -0.15 -5.61
C LEU A 722 23.17 -0.47 -4.15
N GLU A 723 23.35 -1.70 -3.68
CA GLU A 723 22.88 -2.15 -2.37
C GLU A 723 23.40 -1.31 -1.18
N PRO A 724 24.69 -0.89 -1.13
CA PRO A 724 25.16 -0.01 -0.06
C PRO A 724 24.44 1.35 -0.05
N LEU A 725 24.19 1.92 -1.23
CA LEU A 725 23.58 3.25 -1.39
C LEU A 725 22.08 3.26 -1.06
N ILE A 726 21.43 2.10 -1.17
CA ILE A 726 20.00 1.94 -0.83
C ILE A 726 19.79 1.82 0.68
N ASN A 727 20.73 1.17 1.37
CA ASN A 727 20.61 0.88 2.79
C ASN A 727 21.22 1.95 3.69
N TYR A 728 22.28 2.61 3.24
CA TYR A 728 23.09 3.52 4.05
C TYR A 728 23.11 4.94 3.49
N LEU A 729 23.40 5.92 4.36
CA LEU A 729 23.66 7.31 3.96
C LEU A 729 25.16 7.54 3.78
N PRO A 730 25.59 8.16 2.67
CA PRO A 730 27.00 8.37 2.39
C PRO A 730 27.52 9.66 3.06
N LYS A 731 28.72 9.60 3.65
CA LYS A 731 29.31 10.68 4.45
C LYS A 731 29.62 11.96 3.66
N ASN A 732 29.92 11.84 2.37
CA ASN A 732 30.20 13.00 1.53
C ASN A 732 28.96 13.88 1.35
N LEU A 733 27.77 13.28 1.20
CA LEU A 733 26.52 14.04 1.06
C LEU A 733 26.11 14.70 2.37
N GLU A 734 26.41 14.07 3.50
CA GLU A 734 26.22 14.68 4.82
C GLU A 734 27.10 15.94 4.98
N ALA A 735 28.39 15.86 4.65
CA ALA A 735 29.29 17.01 4.67
C ALA A 735 28.87 18.11 3.67
N GLU A 736 28.37 17.72 2.50
CA GLU A 736 27.82 18.65 1.51
C GLU A 736 26.57 19.36 2.04
N GLU A 737 25.65 18.63 2.67
CA GLU A 737 24.44 19.18 3.26
C GLU A 737 24.75 20.16 4.39
N GLU A 738 25.69 19.81 5.29
CA GLU A 738 26.15 20.70 6.35
C GLU A 738 26.73 22.01 5.80
N ALA A 739 27.54 21.92 4.73
CA ALA A 739 28.09 23.10 4.06
C ALA A 739 26.98 23.98 3.44
N LEU A 740 26.01 23.36 2.77
CA LEU A 740 24.87 24.07 2.18
C LEU A 740 24.02 24.78 3.23
N LEU A 741 23.72 24.12 4.36
CA LEU A 741 22.98 24.72 5.47
C LEU A 741 23.75 25.87 6.12
N ALA A 742 25.07 25.75 6.26
CA ALA A 742 25.91 26.83 6.77
C ALA A 742 25.89 28.06 5.84
N ASP A 743 25.92 27.85 4.52
CA ASP A 743 25.81 28.94 3.55
C ASP A 743 24.39 29.56 3.53
N GLU A 744 23.33 28.76 3.63
CA GLU A 744 21.94 29.25 3.78
C GLU A 744 21.78 30.11 5.05
N ALA A 745 22.41 29.70 6.16
CA ALA A 745 22.44 30.47 7.41
C ALA A 745 23.22 31.80 7.28
N ARG A 746 24.32 31.82 6.52
CA ARG A 746 25.09 33.06 6.23
C ARG A 746 24.33 34.03 5.34
N LEU A 747 23.59 33.52 4.35
CA LEU A 747 22.77 34.35 3.46
C LEU A 747 21.55 34.94 4.18
N SER A 748 20.92 34.18 5.06
CA SER A 748 19.78 34.68 5.86
C SER A 748 20.21 35.74 6.88
N SER A 749 21.41 35.62 7.47
CA SER A 749 21.96 36.64 8.38
C SER A 749 22.44 37.91 7.67
N SER A 750 22.99 37.82 6.47
CA SER A 750 23.41 39.01 5.69
C SER A 750 22.26 39.80 5.07
N ALA A 751 21.09 39.19 4.87
CA ALA A 751 19.88 39.87 4.39
C ALA A 751 19.17 40.74 5.46
N HIS A 752 19.69 40.81 6.69
CA HIS A 752 19.11 41.56 7.81
C HIS A 752 19.95 42.73 8.33
N GLU A 753 21.05 43.11 7.64
CA GLU A 753 21.72 44.38 7.96
C GLU A 753 20.93 45.57 7.39
N PRO A 754 20.66 46.62 8.18
CA PRO A 754 20.09 47.86 7.65
C PRO A 754 21.11 48.49 6.69
N TYR A 755 20.65 48.81 5.47
CA TYR A 755 21.40 49.58 4.49
C TYR A 755 21.95 50.86 5.14
N ASP A 756 23.26 50.89 5.42
CA ASP A 756 23.97 52.10 5.82
C ASP A 756 24.62 52.68 4.57
N ASP A 757 24.05 53.79 4.11
CA ASP A 757 24.30 54.42 2.83
C ASP A 757 25.60 55.24 2.89
N LYS A 758 26.76 54.58 2.80
CA LYS A 758 28.06 55.26 2.58
C LYS A 758 28.95 54.46 1.64
N ALA A 759 28.80 54.75 0.35
CA ALA A 759 29.84 54.51 -0.64
C ALA A 759 31.13 55.28 -0.29
N PRO A 760 32.28 54.76 -0.71
CA PRO A 760 33.20 55.61 -1.44
C PRO A 760 33.53 55.03 -2.81
N ALA A 761 33.49 55.94 -3.79
CA ALA A 761 33.94 55.73 -5.15
C ALA A 761 35.47 55.58 -5.21
N GLY A 762 35.96 54.69 -6.09
CA GLY A 762 37.35 54.74 -6.54
C GLY A 762 37.86 53.50 -7.29
N ALA A 763 38.09 53.68 -8.60
CA ALA A 763 39.03 52.96 -9.49
C ALA A 763 38.75 51.48 -9.80
N SER A 764 38.99 50.93 -10.99
CA SER A 764 39.34 51.42 -12.34
C SER A 764 39.25 50.20 -13.27
N ALA A 765 38.88 50.43 -14.53
CA ALA A 765 38.84 49.42 -15.58
C ALA A 765 40.21 48.78 -15.85
N ASP A 766 40.21 47.47 -16.15
CA ASP A 766 41.15 46.94 -17.15
C ASP A 766 40.57 45.72 -17.88
N ALA A 767 40.87 45.66 -19.17
CA ALA A 767 40.27 44.77 -20.15
C ALA A 767 41.25 43.66 -20.58
N GLY A 768 40.73 42.44 -20.70
CA GLY A 768 41.14 41.47 -21.73
C GLY A 768 42.33 40.55 -21.42
N ARG A 769 42.06 39.24 -21.36
CA ARG A 769 42.84 38.23 -22.10
C ARG A 769 42.15 36.88 -22.20
N ASN A 770 42.04 36.41 -23.45
CA ASN A 770 41.72 35.04 -23.83
C ASN A 770 42.78 34.05 -23.31
N SER A 771 42.34 32.88 -22.84
CA SER A 771 43.04 31.63 -23.14
C SER A 771 42.08 30.44 -23.03
N SER A 772 41.74 29.92 -24.20
CA SER A 772 41.19 28.59 -24.43
C SER A 772 42.17 27.51 -23.96
N VAL A 773 41.77 26.66 -23.02
CA VAL A 773 42.21 25.26 -22.97
C VAL A 773 41.03 24.42 -22.51
N ALA A 774 40.42 23.71 -23.44
CA ALA A 774 39.63 22.53 -23.12
C ALA A 774 40.60 21.49 -22.54
N ASN A 775 40.33 21.00 -21.34
CA ASN A 775 40.92 19.75 -20.91
C ASN A 775 39.85 18.84 -20.29
N VAL A 776 39.83 17.65 -20.89
CA VAL A 776 38.96 16.51 -20.66
C VAL A 776 39.38 15.88 -19.35
N ASP A 777 38.61 16.03 -18.27
CA ASP A 777 38.71 15.18 -17.04
C ASP A 777 37.66 15.54 -15.97
N SER A 778 36.38 15.59 -16.33
CA SER A 778 35.30 15.97 -15.39
C SER A 778 34.51 14.80 -14.79
N ALA A 779 35.08 13.59 -14.76
CA ALA A 779 34.43 12.44 -14.12
C ALA A 779 34.93 12.14 -12.70
N GLU A 780 36.02 12.78 -12.23
CA GLU A 780 36.73 12.30 -11.02
C GLU A 780 37.02 13.36 -9.92
N LYS A 781 36.45 14.56 -9.99
CA LYS A 781 36.60 15.56 -8.91
C LYS A 781 35.28 16.13 -8.43
N GLY A 782 34.81 15.62 -7.29
CA GLY A 782 33.98 16.40 -6.38
C GLY A 782 34.77 17.57 -5.79
N LEU A 783 34.07 18.66 -5.51
CA LEU A 783 34.49 19.95 -4.94
C LEU A 783 34.79 21.07 -5.94
N THR A 784 33.78 21.93 -6.18
CA THR A 784 33.83 23.38 -5.89
C THR A 784 32.39 23.87 -5.60
N ALA A 785 32.23 24.73 -4.58
CA ALA A 785 30.97 25.34 -4.13
C ALA A 785 30.37 26.31 -5.19
N PRO A 786 29.09 26.74 -5.05
CA PRO A 786 28.17 26.82 -6.18
C PRO A 786 28.20 28.16 -6.91
N ALA A 787 28.63 28.15 -8.18
CA ALA A 787 28.01 29.02 -9.16
C ALA A 787 26.62 28.43 -9.45
N THR A 788 25.54 29.18 -9.28
CA THR A 788 24.21 28.79 -9.74
C THR A 788 24.26 28.56 -11.25
N PRO A 789 24.20 27.31 -11.76
CA PRO A 789 24.06 27.12 -13.18
C PRO A 789 22.57 27.31 -13.44
N GLN A 790 22.18 28.41 -14.09
CA GLN A 790 20.96 28.38 -14.88
C GLN A 790 21.15 27.27 -15.92
N GLU A 791 20.63 26.09 -15.63
CA GLU A 791 20.79 24.95 -16.51
C GLU A 791 20.09 25.23 -17.85
N PRO A 792 20.73 24.90 -18.99
CA PRO A 792 20.09 25.01 -20.29
C PRO A 792 18.82 24.16 -20.29
N LYS A 793 17.74 24.68 -20.90
CA LYS A 793 16.48 23.94 -21.08
C LYS A 793 16.73 22.68 -21.92
N ALA A 794 17.11 21.59 -21.27
CA ALA A 794 17.36 20.31 -21.92
C ALA A 794 16.03 19.65 -22.30
N ASN A 795 15.98 19.10 -23.53
CA ASN A 795 14.83 18.35 -24.02
C ASN A 795 14.59 17.10 -23.16
N PHE A 796 13.36 16.60 -23.16
CA PHE A 796 12.94 15.43 -22.37
C PHE A 796 13.86 14.21 -22.57
N LEU A 797 14.26 13.93 -23.81
CA LEU A 797 15.13 12.80 -24.14
C LEU A 797 16.53 12.93 -23.52
N VAL A 798 17.09 14.14 -23.50
CA VAL A 798 18.39 14.45 -22.88
C VAL A 798 18.30 14.25 -21.37
N ARG A 799 17.22 14.73 -20.75
CA ARG A 799 16.97 14.50 -19.31
C ARG A 799 16.74 13.03 -18.97
N TYR A 800 16.16 12.27 -19.90
CA TYR A 800 15.95 10.85 -19.74
C TYR A 800 17.27 10.06 -19.83
N LEU A 801 18.13 10.37 -20.81
CA LEU A 801 19.37 9.63 -21.07
C LEU A 801 20.50 9.94 -20.07
N TRP A 802 20.52 11.13 -19.47
CA TRP A 802 21.55 11.54 -18.50
C TRP A 802 20.97 11.82 -17.12
N PRO A 803 20.57 10.79 -16.36
CA PRO A 803 20.00 10.99 -15.03
C PRO A 803 20.99 11.63 -14.05
N ASP A 804 22.28 11.33 -14.14
CA ASP A 804 23.29 11.81 -13.19
C ASP A 804 23.40 13.34 -13.17
N LYS A 805 23.13 14.00 -14.31
CA LYS A 805 23.18 15.46 -14.44
C LYS A 805 21.89 16.17 -13.99
N TYR A 806 20.73 15.58 -14.29
CA TYR A 806 19.42 16.24 -14.11
C TYR A 806 18.61 15.68 -12.93
N SER A 807 19.08 14.61 -12.29
CA SER A 807 18.46 13.96 -11.14
C SER A 807 19.50 13.64 -10.06
N GLY A 808 20.54 14.48 -9.98
CA GLY A 808 21.54 14.44 -8.92
C GLY A 808 20.96 14.90 -7.57
N TYR A 809 21.76 14.69 -6.51
CA TYR A 809 21.39 15.03 -5.14
C TYR A 809 20.94 16.50 -5.00
N ALA A 810 21.73 17.45 -5.50
CA ALA A 810 21.45 18.88 -5.38
C ALA A 810 20.11 19.30 -6.01
N GLN A 811 19.71 18.69 -7.13
CA GLN A 811 18.41 18.98 -7.77
C GLN A 811 17.25 18.39 -6.95
N LEU A 812 17.39 17.15 -6.49
CA LEU A 812 16.32 16.48 -5.72
C LEU A 812 16.17 17.07 -4.33
N ARG A 813 17.24 17.57 -3.72
CA ARG A 813 17.21 18.33 -2.47
C ARG A 813 16.21 19.48 -2.52
N ARG A 814 16.15 20.22 -3.64
CA ARG A 814 15.21 21.34 -3.83
C ARG A 814 13.75 20.92 -3.87
N LEU A 815 13.46 19.65 -4.14
CA LEU A 815 12.10 19.11 -4.18
C LEU A 815 11.62 18.66 -2.80
N VAL A 816 12.55 18.37 -1.88
CA VAL A 816 12.25 17.91 -0.53
C VAL A 816 11.92 19.11 0.37
N PRO A 817 10.89 19.02 1.22
CA PRO A 817 10.56 20.10 2.15
C PRO A 817 11.66 20.31 3.20
N THR A 818 12.12 21.54 3.37
CA THR A 818 13.18 21.95 4.32
C THR A 818 12.65 22.68 5.56
N ASN A 819 11.39 23.13 5.58
CA ASN A 819 10.94 24.23 6.44
C ASN A 819 10.37 23.86 7.82
N GLU A 820 10.30 22.58 8.21
CA GLU A 820 9.71 22.18 9.52
C GLU A 820 10.67 21.26 10.29
N THR A 821 11.48 21.82 11.19
CA THR A 821 12.19 21.03 12.20
C THR A 821 11.22 20.58 13.28
N THR A 822 11.14 19.27 13.55
CA THR A 822 10.27 18.74 14.59
C THR A 822 10.92 18.90 15.95
N SER A 823 10.31 19.70 16.83
CA SER A 823 10.63 19.72 18.26
C SER A 823 9.65 18.83 19.00
N TYR A 824 10.16 18.03 19.94
CA TYR A 824 9.35 17.14 20.77
C TYR A 824 9.25 17.70 22.18
N ASP A 825 8.09 17.52 22.81
CA ASP A 825 7.98 17.70 24.24
C ASP A 825 8.96 16.73 24.95
N PRO A 826 9.71 17.17 25.98
CA PRO A 826 10.68 16.32 26.67
C PRO A 826 10.09 14.99 27.17
N VAL A 827 8.82 14.99 27.58
CA VAL A 827 8.13 13.77 28.06
C VAL A 827 7.85 12.81 26.90
N VAL A 828 7.53 13.34 25.72
CA VAL A 828 7.32 12.53 24.51
C VAL A 828 8.63 11.93 24.02
N GLU A 829 9.71 12.71 24.03
CA GLU A 829 11.03 12.23 23.61
C GLU A 829 11.54 11.13 24.54
N GLU A 830 11.44 11.32 25.87
CA GLU A 830 11.87 10.32 26.85
C GLU A 830 11.08 9.01 26.74
N ASN A 831 9.78 9.08 26.42
CA ASN A 831 8.91 7.91 26.37
C ASN A 831 8.71 7.29 24.98
N ALA A 832 9.33 7.85 23.94
CA ALA A 832 9.03 7.50 22.56
C ALA A 832 9.21 6.01 22.25
N TYR A 833 10.31 5.39 22.68
CA TYR A 833 10.61 3.97 22.45
C TYR A 833 10.35 3.08 23.68
N PHE A 834 9.41 3.46 24.53
CA PHE A 834 8.76 2.52 25.45
C PHE A 834 7.50 1.93 24.83
N HIS A 835 7.13 0.75 25.31
CA HIS A 835 5.86 0.15 24.92
C HIS A 835 4.69 1.11 25.23
N PRO A 836 3.73 1.31 24.31
CA PRO A 836 2.61 2.23 24.52
C PRO A 836 1.85 1.99 25.82
N SER A 837 1.70 0.73 26.25
CA SER A 837 1.04 0.35 27.51
C SER A 837 1.73 0.89 28.78
N ILE A 838 3.02 1.22 28.74
CA ILE A 838 3.76 1.78 29.89
C ILE A 838 3.32 3.23 30.17
N GLY A 839 3.00 3.99 29.12
CA GLY A 839 2.49 5.35 29.19
C GLY A 839 0.97 5.47 29.02
N ALA A 840 0.25 4.36 28.87
CA ALA A 840 -1.16 4.35 28.51
C ALA A 840 -2.04 4.88 29.65
N ARG A 841 -2.64 6.05 29.43
CA ARG A 841 -3.67 6.61 30.31
C ARG A 841 -5.03 5.98 30.02
N PRO A 842 -5.95 5.95 31.00
CA PRO A 842 -7.34 5.57 30.76
C PRO A 842 -7.95 6.43 29.63
N PRO A 843 -8.71 5.85 28.69
CA PRO A 843 -9.31 6.61 27.61
C PRO A 843 -10.46 7.49 28.13
N LEU A 844 -10.45 8.78 27.77
CA LEU A 844 -11.59 9.69 27.98
C LEU A 844 -12.82 9.16 27.25
N LEU A 845 -13.90 8.84 27.96
CA LEU A 845 -15.16 8.37 27.38
C LEU A 845 -15.96 9.52 26.77
N TRP A 846 -16.63 9.26 25.63
CA TRP A 846 -17.40 10.29 24.92
C TRP A 846 -18.80 9.81 24.56
N ILE A 847 -19.80 10.38 25.24
CA ILE A 847 -21.22 10.02 25.12
C ILE A 847 -22.04 11.19 24.57
N PRO A 848 -23.20 10.96 23.92
CA PRO A 848 -24.02 12.05 23.41
C PRO A 848 -24.85 12.71 24.52
N ARG A 849 -24.93 14.04 24.53
CA ARG A 849 -25.84 14.80 25.37
C ARG A 849 -27.30 14.57 24.98
N ASP A 850 -28.15 14.44 25.99
CA ASP A 850 -29.60 14.32 25.86
C ASP A 850 -30.34 15.38 26.68
N GLU A 851 -31.56 15.69 26.26
CA GLU A 851 -32.42 16.67 26.94
C GLU A 851 -33.02 16.14 28.26
N LEU A 852 -33.10 14.82 28.46
CA LEU A 852 -33.64 14.24 29.70
C LEU A 852 -32.65 14.38 30.87
N GLY A 853 -31.38 14.68 30.60
CA GLY A 853 -30.33 14.76 31.60
C GLY A 853 -29.75 13.41 32.02
N VAL A 854 -30.01 12.34 31.26
CA VAL A 854 -29.43 11.01 31.53
C VAL A 854 -27.91 11.04 31.39
N SER A 855 -27.40 11.59 30.29
CA SER A 855 -25.98 11.83 30.02
C SER A 855 -25.31 12.58 31.15
N ARG A 856 -25.88 13.69 31.63
CA ARG A 856 -25.33 14.48 32.74
C ARG A 856 -25.21 13.66 34.04
N GLN A 857 -26.16 12.76 34.30
CA GLN A 857 -26.06 11.85 35.43
C GLN A 857 -25.00 10.76 35.21
N GLU A 858 -24.96 10.13 34.04
CA GLU A 858 -23.94 9.11 33.73
C GLU A 858 -22.52 9.72 33.79
N VAL A 859 -22.32 10.96 33.30
CA VAL A 859 -21.07 11.71 33.48
C VAL A 859 -20.72 11.82 34.97
N ARG A 860 -21.67 12.17 35.84
CA ARG A 860 -21.43 12.30 37.28
C ARG A 860 -21.12 10.97 37.97
N HIS A 861 -21.71 9.86 37.51
CA HIS A 861 -21.49 8.54 38.11
C HIS A 861 -20.16 7.94 37.63
N THR A 862 -19.90 8.00 36.31
CA THR A 862 -18.73 7.39 35.68
C THR A 862 -17.45 8.19 35.89
N SER A 863 -17.52 9.53 36.02
CA SER A 863 -16.35 10.38 36.31
C SER A 863 -15.61 10.03 37.61
N LYS A 864 -16.25 9.28 38.52
CA LYS A 864 -15.61 8.74 39.73
C LYS A 864 -14.59 7.63 39.43
N VAL A 865 -14.75 6.95 38.30
CA VAL A 865 -13.96 5.77 37.91
C VAL A 865 -13.07 6.08 36.72
N ILE A 866 -13.59 6.79 35.71
CA ILE A 866 -12.88 7.11 34.48
C ILE A 866 -13.38 8.45 33.92
N GLU A 867 -12.49 9.22 33.32
CA GLU A 867 -12.85 10.49 32.69
C GLU A 867 -13.91 10.28 31.60
N ILE A 868 -14.94 11.12 31.60
CA ILE A 868 -16.08 11.04 30.69
C ILE A 868 -16.61 12.45 30.38
N THR A 869 -17.01 12.67 29.13
CA THR A 869 -17.61 13.94 28.69
C THR A 869 -18.80 13.72 27.75
N ASP A 870 -19.76 14.65 27.81
CA ASP A 870 -20.92 14.74 26.91
C ASP A 870 -20.82 15.94 25.93
N GLU A 871 -19.67 16.61 25.88
CA GLU A 871 -19.48 17.79 25.06
C GLU A 871 -19.33 17.46 23.56
N ASP A 872 -19.74 18.39 22.69
CA ASP A 872 -19.64 18.29 21.23
C ASP A 872 -20.36 17.09 20.57
N ALA A 873 -21.21 16.35 21.30
CA ALA A 873 -22.10 15.32 20.77
C ALA A 873 -23.51 15.41 21.39
N TRP A 874 -24.55 15.20 20.59
CA TRP A 874 -25.95 15.27 21.04
C TRP A 874 -26.86 14.32 20.28
N LEU A 875 -28.06 14.09 20.78
CA LEU A 875 -29.12 13.38 20.06
C LEU A 875 -30.01 14.36 19.27
N ASP A 876 -30.27 14.05 18.00
CA ASP A 876 -31.26 14.77 17.20
C ASP A 876 -32.71 14.39 17.56
N GLU A 877 -33.68 15.11 17.00
CA GLU A 877 -35.13 14.86 17.20
C GLU A 877 -35.58 13.44 16.78
N LYS A 878 -34.79 12.77 15.94
CA LYS A 878 -35.03 11.40 15.46
C LYS A 878 -34.25 10.36 16.26
N ASN A 879 -33.61 10.76 17.36
CA ASN A 879 -32.77 9.91 18.22
C ASN A 879 -31.53 9.33 17.53
N HIS A 880 -31.03 10.03 16.50
CA HIS A 880 -29.71 9.76 15.93
C HIS A 880 -28.65 10.62 16.62
N ILE A 881 -27.45 10.07 16.71
CA ILE A 881 -26.29 10.75 17.29
C ILE A 881 -25.76 11.74 16.26
N GLN A 882 -25.53 12.97 16.68
CA GLN A 882 -24.81 14.01 15.95
C GLN A 882 -23.61 14.47 16.78
N TRP A 883 -22.58 14.97 16.10
CA TRP A 883 -21.44 15.60 16.76
C TRP A 883 -20.97 16.81 15.96
N ASN A 884 -20.23 17.70 16.60
CA ASN A 884 -19.80 18.98 16.01
C ASN A 884 -18.72 18.77 14.93
N THR A 885 -19.16 18.40 13.73
CA THR A 885 -18.30 18.20 12.56
C THR A 885 -17.62 19.48 12.06
N GLU A 886 -18.20 20.65 12.34
CA GLU A 886 -17.65 21.96 11.92
C GLU A 886 -16.41 22.33 12.72
N LYS A 887 -16.43 22.09 14.03
CA LYS A 887 -15.26 22.25 14.91
C LYS A 887 -14.12 21.31 14.51
N GLY A 888 -14.45 20.09 14.06
CA GLY A 888 -13.49 19.11 13.53
C GLY A 888 -12.56 18.45 14.57
N THR A 889 -12.41 19.05 15.75
CA THR A 889 -11.63 18.53 16.90
C THR A 889 -12.57 18.24 18.08
N PRO A 890 -13.05 16.99 18.24
CA PRO A 890 -13.86 16.61 19.39
C PRO A 890 -13.02 16.55 20.68
N PRO A 891 -13.62 16.44 21.87
CA PRO A 891 -12.90 16.33 23.15
C PRO A 891 -11.91 15.18 23.22
N VAL A 892 -12.15 14.10 22.45
CA VAL A 892 -11.27 12.93 22.35
C VAL A 892 -10.14 13.09 21.32
N TYR A 893 -9.99 14.28 20.73
CA TYR A 893 -8.93 14.56 19.77
C TYR A 893 -7.58 14.55 20.46
N THR A 894 -6.65 13.77 19.91
CA THR A 894 -5.23 13.82 20.28
C THR A 894 -4.43 14.25 19.06
N GLU A 895 -3.52 15.20 19.26
CA GLU A 895 -2.63 15.63 18.20
C GLU A 895 -1.71 14.46 17.80
N LYS A 896 -1.56 14.25 16.49
CA LYS A 896 -0.68 13.21 15.97
C LYS A 896 0.77 13.66 16.15
N ILE A 897 1.55 12.87 16.89
CA ILE A 897 3.00 13.06 17.02
C ILE A 897 3.69 12.49 15.78
N TYR A 898 4.62 13.25 15.20
CA TYR A 898 5.36 12.88 14.00
C TYR A 898 6.80 12.51 14.38
N TYR A 899 7.06 11.22 14.54
CA TYR A 899 8.35 10.68 14.98
C TYR A 899 9.40 10.55 13.88
#